data_AF-A0A9P5YJ99-F1
#
_entry.id   AF-A0A9P5YJ99-F1
#
_cell.length_a   1.000
_cell.length_b   1.000
_cell.length_c   1.000
_cell.angle_alpha   90.00
_cell.angle_beta   90.00
_cell.angle_gamma   90.00
#
_symmetry.space_group_name_H-M   'P 1'
#
loop_
_entity.id
_entity.type
_entity.pdbx_description
1 polymer ?
#
loop_
_entity_poly.entity_id
_entity_poly.type
_entity_poly.pdbx_seq_one_letter_code
_entity_poly.pdbx_strand_id
1 'polypeptide(L)'
;MSSFITVQKTHGILGLVGPTVDDLALEALKSVGTHVHTPLQPQTAYHITLLSKAELRDVAHEKLNNLRVDTRHIHSAGVGGHAASGAVFVVIIWAAGQQLRKQLGLEPKHFHITLSMKDEHDIDKGVDSLLPDQFPQLPSPEFLDHLAYTFHAFGRFQRAQDFSKDLILGIPESHKGFLRMGDAALWGEKFKLAMLSYANAYERAEDPKVQEYCIKKMIECSKVTEWGSVMLESEIIQIPGEISATLLAPWSMALRLTLSTKNITPNLKLEPRQSLYIPEVTTSAPNQSFKLPRFFRWLVPYYIAIMSTPRHEDDINALASPHLGIRHVITLTEETPLPESWFRRKSIINTHIPIANYHPPSIEQMDLIISLFENEKNLPILIHCGGGKGRAGTVAACYMAAFGFGKPRYDQTHPELPASDAVTLLRHIRPGSIETSQQEAFVSKWCSTIWKRQSVFPDRPTEPPPCPLIVEGSLGKECDLFILVGLPGSGKSWVSKALLTRDPSEWDLISQDDSGSRSSCESQIGKTPQGRVLLDRCNMAASDRRGWLNLASNWCTSAVCIWFDYDSNLCTSRAQMRAGHPTLPPGSRVRHAVDQMQRTFVKPTFKEGFKAIAIVRSFAAAQELVLRLSPAIGIFKFPRTPHLINLGAATSDDIVTETAVFSTRGHVVITEKIDGANMGFSLSSDHSRIIVQNRSHYVDSSTHEQFKKLGMWVEHHHEDLLKVLNRDSYFAERYILFGEWMFATHSIPYTHLPDRFLAFDLYDRSSRTWADRETLADILSATSIPLVPVIHQGAMPLDTELRNMVQLKSNFWDGPVEGIYVKIEENARVVSRGKIVRSDFIAGNEHWNRGKLRINGLESRDRLDTRD
;
A
#
# COMPACT_ATOMS: atom_id res chain seq x y z
N MET A 1 -14.36 40.63 -42.00
CA MET A 1 -12.96 40.88 -42.42
C MET A 1 -12.10 39.89 -41.66
N SER A 2 -11.61 38.88 -42.38
CA SER A 2 -11.10 37.61 -41.85
C SER A 2 -9.66 37.75 -41.34
N SER A 3 -9.49 37.68 -40.02
CA SER A 3 -8.20 37.65 -39.31
C SER A 3 -7.55 36.25 -39.31
N PHE A 4 -7.63 35.51 -40.43
CA PHE A 4 -7.24 34.09 -40.48
C PHE A 4 -6.05 33.87 -41.41
N ILE A 5 -5.09 33.07 -40.94
CA ILE A 5 -4.02 32.49 -41.76
C ILE A 5 -4.67 31.56 -42.79
N THR A 6 -4.30 31.71 -44.06
CA THR A 6 -4.78 30.88 -45.17
C THR A 6 -3.63 30.14 -45.84
N VAL A 7 -3.92 28.95 -46.36
CA VAL A 7 -2.97 28.18 -47.17
C VAL A 7 -3.14 28.62 -48.62
N GLN A 8 -2.10 29.18 -49.23
CA GLN A 8 -2.13 29.63 -50.61
C GLN A 8 -1.01 29.00 -51.44
N LYS A 9 -1.32 28.64 -52.69
CA LYS A 9 -0.34 28.22 -53.67
C LYS A 9 0.08 29.43 -54.51
N THR A 10 1.32 29.85 -54.40
CA THR A 10 1.84 31.04 -55.09
C THR A 10 3.25 30.73 -55.61
N HIS A 11 3.58 31.12 -56.84
CA HIS A 11 4.90 30.89 -57.46
C HIS A 11 5.43 29.44 -57.41
N GLY A 12 4.53 28.45 -57.33
CA GLY A 12 4.90 27.03 -57.27
C GLY A 12 5.30 26.52 -55.89
N ILE A 13 5.14 27.32 -54.82
CA ILE A 13 5.22 26.88 -53.42
C ILE A 13 3.82 26.82 -52.79
N LEU A 14 3.69 26.06 -51.70
CA LEU A 14 2.51 26.09 -50.83
C LEU A 14 2.93 26.81 -49.54
N GLY A 15 2.34 27.97 -49.28
CA GLY A 15 2.71 28.82 -48.15
C GLY A 15 1.51 29.19 -47.27
N LEU A 16 1.79 29.53 -46.02
CA LEU A 16 0.85 30.20 -45.14
C LEU A 16 0.98 31.70 -45.31
N VAL A 17 -0.15 32.38 -45.56
CA VAL A 17 -0.24 33.82 -45.76
C VAL A 17 -1.43 34.40 -45.02
N GLY A 18 -1.38 35.69 -44.72
CA GLY A 18 -2.48 36.42 -44.09
C GLY A 18 -2.01 37.31 -42.93
N PRO A 19 -2.92 38.09 -42.34
CA PRO A 19 -2.58 39.17 -41.43
C PRO A 19 -1.67 38.74 -40.26
N THR A 20 -1.90 37.57 -39.67
CA THR A 20 -1.08 37.07 -38.55
C THR A 20 0.37 36.79 -38.95
N VAL A 21 0.62 36.34 -40.19
CA VAL A 21 2.00 36.11 -40.68
C VAL A 21 2.69 37.46 -40.92
N ASP A 22 1.96 38.43 -41.46
CA ASP A 22 2.44 39.79 -41.66
C ASP A 22 2.73 40.48 -40.32
N ASP A 23 1.86 40.32 -39.32
CA ASP A 23 2.04 40.87 -37.98
C ASP A 23 3.31 40.34 -37.30
N LEU A 24 3.57 39.02 -37.38
CA LEU A 24 4.80 38.42 -36.85
C LEU A 24 6.06 38.98 -37.53
N ALA A 25 5.99 39.24 -38.85
CA ALA A 25 7.10 39.83 -39.60
C ALA A 25 7.33 41.30 -39.22
N LEU A 26 6.25 42.07 -39.09
CA LEU A 26 6.30 43.49 -38.73
C LEU A 26 6.76 43.69 -37.28
N GLU A 27 6.36 42.81 -36.35
CA GLU A 27 6.84 42.81 -34.97
C GLU A 27 8.35 42.52 -34.90
N ALA A 28 8.80 41.52 -35.65
CA ALA A 28 10.22 41.20 -35.80
C ALA A 28 11.05 42.36 -36.40
N LEU A 29 10.51 43.08 -37.39
CA LEU A 29 11.19 44.25 -37.95
C LEU A 29 11.38 45.39 -36.92
N LYS A 30 10.47 45.52 -35.95
CA LYS A 30 10.61 46.49 -34.86
C LYS A 30 11.71 46.10 -33.86
N SER A 31 11.92 44.80 -33.62
CA SER A 31 12.90 44.31 -32.63
C SER A 31 14.36 44.33 -33.14
N VAL A 32 14.57 44.42 -34.45
CA VAL A 32 15.89 44.25 -35.10
C VAL A 32 16.70 45.54 -35.25
N GLY A 33 16.08 46.71 -35.03
CA GLY A 33 16.58 48.03 -35.42
C GLY A 33 18.00 48.45 -34.97
N THR A 34 18.66 47.66 -34.12
CA THR A 34 20.03 47.89 -33.62
C THR A 34 21.08 46.88 -34.11
N HIS A 35 20.70 45.73 -34.69
CA HIS A 35 21.61 44.59 -34.92
C HIS A 35 21.90 44.27 -36.39
N VAL A 36 21.26 44.94 -37.34
CA VAL A 36 21.38 44.63 -38.77
C VAL A 36 21.85 45.88 -39.54
N HIS A 37 22.97 45.74 -40.27
CA HIS A 37 23.53 46.80 -41.12
C HIS A 37 22.90 46.86 -42.52
N THR A 38 22.08 45.87 -42.89
CA THR A 38 21.41 45.77 -44.19
C THR A 38 20.04 46.47 -44.16
N PRO A 39 19.69 47.32 -45.15
CA PRO A 39 18.36 47.94 -45.19
C PRO A 39 17.27 46.87 -45.42
N LEU A 40 16.43 46.65 -44.42
CA LEU A 40 15.25 45.79 -44.50
C LEU A 40 14.09 46.62 -45.06
N GLN A 41 13.65 46.35 -46.29
CA GLN A 41 12.47 46.98 -46.87
C GLN A 41 11.23 46.10 -46.63
N PRO A 42 10.10 46.67 -46.18
CA PRO A 42 8.85 45.91 -46.03
C PRO A 42 8.44 45.28 -47.36
N GLN A 43 8.23 43.96 -47.37
CA GLN A 43 7.72 43.25 -48.54
C GLN A 43 6.20 43.43 -48.63
N THR A 44 5.62 43.32 -49.82
CA THR A 44 4.17 43.50 -50.05
C THR A 44 3.32 42.35 -49.49
N ALA A 45 3.90 41.19 -49.19
CA ALA A 45 3.22 40.07 -48.52
C ALA A 45 4.24 39.08 -47.92
N TYR A 46 4.14 38.78 -46.62
CA TYR A 46 4.97 37.76 -45.98
C TYR A 46 4.33 36.38 -46.04
N HIS A 47 5.16 35.33 -45.99
CA HIS A 47 4.67 33.95 -46.00
C HIS A 47 5.58 33.01 -45.22
N ILE A 48 5.00 31.92 -44.72
CA ILE A 48 5.74 30.77 -44.19
C ILE A 48 5.66 29.64 -45.21
N THR A 49 6.79 29.23 -45.78
CA THR A 49 6.79 28.16 -46.78
C THR A 49 6.48 26.80 -46.13
N LEU A 50 5.32 26.21 -46.45
CA LEU A 50 4.93 24.89 -45.97
C LEU A 50 5.51 23.76 -46.84
N LEU A 51 5.39 23.88 -48.17
CA LEU A 51 6.01 22.98 -49.15
C LEU A 51 6.74 23.77 -50.23
N SER A 52 7.99 23.41 -50.50
CA SER A 52 8.75 23.95 -51.62
C SER A 52 8.24 23.42 -52.97
N LYS A 53 8.71 24.02 -54.06
CA LYS A 53 8.38 23.57 -55.43
C LYS A 53 8.86 22.15 -55.73
N ALA A 54 9.97 21.73 -55.11
CA ALA A 54 10.45 20.35 -55.24
C ALA A 54 9.52 19.39 -54.50
N GLU A 55 9.25 19.65 -53.21
CA GLU A 55 8.41 18.81 -52.37
C GLU A 55 6.97 18.68 -52.92
N LEU A 56 6.41 19.74 -53.48
CA LEU A 56 5.09 19.70 -54.12
C LEU A 56 4.99 18.75 -55.31
N ARG A 57 6.12 18.45 -55.98
CA ARG A 57 6.15 17.46 -57.06
C ARG A 57 6.20 16.02 -56.53
N ASP A 58 6.76 15.85 -55.35
CA ASP A 58 7.01 14.53 -54.74
C ASP A 58 5.85 14.05 -53.86
N VAL A 59 4.98 14.96 -53.41
CA VAL A 59 3.78 14.61 -52.62
C VAL A 59 2.62 14.24 -53.54
N ALA A 60 2.03 13.06 -53.30
CA ALA A 60 0.86 12.57 -54.05
C ALA A 60 -0.34 13.54 -53.99
N HIS A 61 -1.01 13.74 -55.14
CA HIS A 61 -2.14 14.67 -55.28
C HIS A 61 -3.30 14.40 -54.30
N GLU A 62 -3.60 13.14 -54.00
CA GLU A 62 -4.67 12.78 -53.05
C GLU A 62 -4.38 13.26 -51.62
N LYS A 63 -3.11 13.24 -51.19
CA LYS A 63 -2.70 13.75 -49.87
C LYS A 63 -2.81 15.27 -49.81
N LEU A 64 -2.52 15.96 -50.91
CA LEU A 64 -2.64 17.43 -51.00
C LEU A 64 -4.09 17.89 -51.00
N ASN A 65 -5.00 17.16 -51.66
CA ASN A 65 -6.42 17.52 -51.72
C ASN A 65 -7.13 17.38 -50.37
N ASN A 66 -6.65 16.48 -49.51
CA ASN A 66 -7.19 16.25 -48.16
C ASN A 66 -6.42 16.99 -47.05
N LEU A 67 -5.53 17.92 -47.42
CA LEU A 67 -4.63 18.59 -46.50
C LEU A 67 -5.40 19.52 -45.54
N ARG A 68 -5.40 19.18 -44.26
CA ARG A 68 -5.91 20.05 -43.19
C ARG A 68 -4.74 20.61 -42.39
N VAL A 69 -4.59 21.92 -42.39
CA VAL A 69 -3.46 22.61 -41.75
C VAL A 69 -3.95 23.30 -40.48
N ASP A 70 -3.41 22.92 -39.32
CA ASP A 70 -3.69 23.59 -38.05
C ASP A 70 -2.77 24.79 -37.85
N THR A 71 -3.35 25.99 -37.90
CA THR A 71 -2.65 27.28 -37.85
C THR A 71 -2.76 27.99 -36.50
N ARG A 72 -3.35 27.36 -35.48
CA ARG A 72 -3.67 28.02 -34.19
C ARG A 72 -2.45 28.37 -33.33
N HIS A 73 -1.36 27.62 -33.45
CA HIS A 73 -0.20 27.69 -32.55
C HIS A 73 1.11 27.84 -33.33
N ILE A 74 1.23 28.96 -34.05
CA ILE A 74 2.43 29.37 -34.78
C ILE A 74 3.13 30.44 -33.92
N HIS A 75 4.37 30.16 -33.51
CA HIS A 75 5.12 31.04 -32.61
C HIS A 75 6.37 31.59 -33.27
N SER A 76 6.70 32.85 -32.99
CA SER A 76 8.01 33.43 -33.30
C SER A 76 8.99 33.13 -32.16
N ALA A 77 10.18 32.63 -32.50
CA ALA A 77 11.30 32.50 -31.56
C ALA A 77 12.20 33.74 -31.54
N GLY A 78 11.92 34.74 -32.37
CA GLY A 78 12.76 35.92 -32.58
C GLY A 78 13.41 35.97 -33.96
N VAL A 79 14.32 36.91 -34.15
CA VAL A 79 14.97 37.15 -35.45
C VAL A 79 16.30 36.45 -35.57
N GLY A 80 16.40 35.59 -36.58
CA GLY A 80 17.64 34.96 -37.00
C GLY A 80 18.32 35.73 -38.12
N GLY A 81 19.63 35.54 -38.24
CA GLY A 81 20.40 36.16 -39.31
C GLY A 81 21.70 35.44 -39.60
N HIS A 82 22.17 35.58 -40.83
CA HIS A 82 23.46 35.07 -41.27
C HIS A 82 24.32 36.20 -41.80
N ALA A 83 25.30 36.63 -41.01
CA ALA A 83 26.11 37.82 -41.27
C ALA A 83 26.83 37.78 -42.63
N ALA A 84 27.31 36.61 -43.06
CA ALA A 84 28.07 36.49 -44.31
C ALA A 84 27.21 36.66 -45.57
N SER A 85 25.90 36.36 -45.51
CA SER A 85 25.00 36.52 -46.65
C SER A 85 24.01 37.67 -46.54
N GLY A 86 23.92 38.30 -45.37
CA GLY A 86 22.95 39.36 -45.09
C GLY A 86 21.51 38.86 -45.05
N ALA A 87 21.30 37.54 -44.97
CA ALA A 87 19.98 36.94 -44.83
C ALA A 87 19.44 37.19 -43.42
N VAL A 88 18.20 37.69 -43.32
CA VAL A 88 17.51 37.98 -42.05
C VAL A 88 16.10 37.42 -42.15
N PHE A 89 15.67 36.71 -41.12
CA PHE A 89 14.39 36.00 -41.11
C PHE A 89 13.84 35.82 -39.69
N VAL A 90 12.53 35.71 -39.57
CA VAL A 90 11.86 35.32 -38.32
C VAL A 90 11.94 33.80 -38.19
N VAL A 91 12.43 33.30 -37.07
CA VAL A 91 12.44 31.85 -36.77
C VAL A 91 11.06 31.45 -36.27
N ILE A 92 10.41 30.50 -36.94
CA ILE A 92 9.05 30.06 -36.61
C ILE A 92 9.05 28.65 -36.02
N ILE A 93 8.42 28.53 -34.85
CA ILE A 93 8.22 27.28 -34.12
C ILE A 93 6.76 26.84 -34.28
N TRP A 94 6.56 25.71 -34.94
CA TRP A 94 5.22 25.23 -35.33
C TRP A 94 5.17 23.70 -35.37
N ALA A 95 4.78 23.09 -34.25
CA ALA A 95 4.74 21.63 -34.11
C ALA A 95 3.71 20.96 -35.03
N ALA A 96 2.54 21.56 -35.24
CA ALA A 96 1.55 21.04 -36.19
C ALA A 96 2.07 21.03 -37.63
N GLY A 97 2.92 22.00 -38.00
CA GLY A 97 3.64 21.99 -39.28
C GLY A 97 4.59 20.81 -39.41
N GLN A 98 5.33 20.48 -38.36
CA GLN A 98 6.21 19.30 -38.35
C GLN A 98 5.42 17.99 -38.42
N GLN A 99 4.30 17.89 -37.68
CA GLN A 99 3.39 16.74 -37.76
C GLN A 99 2.84 16.55 -39.17
N LEU A 100 2.45 17.63 -39.83
CA LEU A 100 1.97 17.61 -41.20
C LEU A 100 3.04 17.09 -42.16
N ARG A 101 4.28 17.55 -42.03
CA ARG A 101 5.41 17.06 -42.84
C ARG A 101 5.62 15.57 -42.66
N LYS A 102 5.58 15.08 -41.41
CA LYS A 102 5.65 13.65 -41.10
C LYS A 102 4.51 12.86 -41.76
N GLN A 103 3.27 13.34 -41.73
CA GLN A 103 2.12 12.70 -42.39
C GLN A 103 2.28 12.64 -43.92
N LEU A 104 2.91 13.66 -44.50
CA LEU A 104 3.22 13.72 -45.93
C LEU A 104 4.43 12.85 -46.32
N GLY A 105 5.22 12.38 -45.35
CA GLY A 105 6.45 11.60 -45.59
C GLY A 105 7.66 12.48 -45.93
N LEU A 106 7.68 13.71 -45.44
CA LEU A 106 8.75 14.68 -45.65
C LEU A 106 9.63 14.82 -44.41
N GLU A 107 10.91 15.09 -44.62
CA GLU A 107 11.88 15.39 -43.57
C GLU A 107 11.48 16.63 -42.75
N PRO A 108 11.84 16.74 -41.47
CA PRO A 108 11.62 17.96 -40.68
C PRO A 108 12.32 19.17 -41.33
N LYS A 109 11.74 20.37 -41.17
CA LYS A 109 12.38 21.61 -41.66
C LYS A 109 12.14 22.81 -40.75
N HIS A 110 13.02 23.81 -40.85
CA HIS A 110 12.82 25.06 -40.11
C HIS A 110 11.83 25.94 -40.85
N PHE A 111 10.75 26.31 -40.17
CA PHE A 111 9.81 27.30 -40.67
C PHE A 111 10.35 28.69 -40.37
N HIS A 112 10.19 29.61 -41.30
CA HIS A 112 10.69 30.96 -41.16
C HIS A 112 9.88 31.93 -42.02
N ILE A 113 10.01 33.22 -41.72
CA ILE A 113 9.52 34.32 -42.55
C ILE A 113 10.73 35.14 -42.98
N THR A 114 11.00 35.20 -44.29
CA THR A 114 12.14 35.95 -44.81
C THR A 114 11.88 37.46 -44.73
N LEU A 115 12.80 38.21 -44.13
CA LEU A 115 12.73 39.68 -44.00
C LEU A 115 13.67 40.40 -44.97
N SER A 116 14.79 39.77 -45.33
CA SER A 116 15.76 40.29 -46.30
C SER A 116 15.32 40.12 -47.76
N MET A 117 15.90 40.90 -48.68
CA MET A 117 15.67 40.76 -50.14
C MET A 117 16.24 39.46 -50.73
N LYS A 118 17.27 38.89 -50.08
CA LYS A 118 17.89 37.62 -50.47
C LYS A 118 17.42 36.53 -49.50
N ASP A 119 16.87 35.45 -50.04
CA ASP A 119 16.57 34.23 -49.30
C ASP A 119 17.63 33.16 -49.65
N GLU A 120 18.38 32.69 -48.65
CA GLU A 120 19.31 31.57 -48.82
C GLU A 120 18.72 30.31 -48.21
N HIS A 121 18.72 29.22 -48.97
CA HIS A 121 18.05 27.98 -48.60
C HIS A 121 18.95 26.99 -47.84
N ASP A 122 20.27 27.19 -47.86
CA ASP A 122 21.28 26.26 -47.31
C ASP A 122 21.82 26.66 -45.93
N ILE A 123 21.20 27.65 -45.28
CA ILE A 123 21.59 28.13 -43.95
C ILE A 123 20.66 27.58 -42.87
N ASP A 124 21.16 27.41 -41.65
CA ASP A 124 20.32 27.09 -40.48
C ASP A 124 19.34 28.24 -40.23
N LYS A 125 18.06 27.92 -40.14
CA LYS A 125 16.98 28.88 -39.84
C LYS A 125 16.25 28.51 -38.54
N GLY A 126 16.92 27.76 -37.68
CA GLY A 126 16.40 27.33 -36.39
C GLY A 126 16.78 28.33 -35.29
N VAL A 127 16.50 27.94 -34.05
CA VAL A 127 16.81 28.76 -32.87
C VAL A 127 18.31 29.06 -32.70
N ASP A 128 19.19 28.22 -33.27
CA ASP A 128 20.63 28.45 -33.27
C ASP A 128 21.09 29.60 -34.16
N SER A 129 20.24 30.05 -35.08
CA SER A 129 20.52 31.17 -35.98
C SER A 129 20.07 32.53 -35.43
N LEU A 130 19.48 32.55 -34.23
CA LEU A 130 18.98 33.78 -33.60
C LEU A 130 20.11 34.77 -33.34
N LEU A 131 19.84 36.05 -33.59
CA LEU A 131 20.74 37.14 -33.19
C LEU A 131 20.81 37.23 -31.64
N PRO A 132 21.85 37.86 -31.07
CA PRO A 132 21.95 38.06 -29.63
C PRO A 132 20.66 38.66 -29.04
N ASP A 133 20.26 38.15 -27.88
CA ASP A 133 19.09 38.59 -27.10
C ASP A 133 17.73 38.44 -27.81
N GLN A 134 17.64 37.69 -28.92
CA GLN A 134 16.38 37.45 -29.63
C GLN A 134 15.55 36.29 -29.08
N PHE A 135 16.17 35.29 -28.44
CA PHE A 135 15.42 34.19 -27.85
C PHE A 135 14.53 34.72 -26.71
N PRO A 136 13.27 34.28 -26.58
CA PRO A 136 12.35 34.81 -25.58
C PRO A 136 12.93 34.65 -24.17
N GLN A 137 12.98 35.75 -23.39
CA GLN A 137 13.51 35.73 -22.02
C GLN A 137 12.64 34.88 -21.08
N LEU A 138 11.32 34.90 -21.28
CA LEU A 138 10.32 34.11 -20.56
C LEU A 138 9.47 33.36 -21.57
N PRO A 139 9.96 32.23 -22.13
CA PRO A 139 9.23 31.49 -23.14
C PRO A 139 7.92 30.93 -22.56
N SER A 140 6.83 31.04 -23.31
CA SER A 140 5.55 30.48 -22.87
C SER A 140 5.60 28.94 -22.83
N PRO A 141 4.81 28.29 -21.98
CA PRO A 141 4.75 26.82 -21.92
C PRO A 141 4.34 26.17 -23.25
N GLU A 142 3.46 26.82 -24.02
CA GLU A 142 3.07 26.37 -25.36
C GLU A 142 4.23 26.47 -26.36
N PHE A 143 5.00 27.56 -26.29
CA PHE A 143 6.22 27.72 -27.09
C PHE A 143 7.24 26.63 -26.76
N LEU A 144 7.48 26.34 -25.48
CA LEU A 144 8.40 25.28 -25.05
C LEU A 144 7.96 23.90 -25.52
N ASP A 145 6.66 23.58 -25.43
CA ASP A 145 6.11 22.31 -25.95
C ASP A 145 6.38 22.15 -27.45
N HIS A 146 6.10 23.21 -28.22
CA HIS A 146 6.31 23.20 -29.66
C HIS A 146 7.80 23.18 -30.04
N LEU A 147 8.65 23.85 -29.27
CA LEU A 147 10.10 23.88 -29.48
C LEU A 147 10.73 22.52 -29.17
N ALA A 148 10.36 21.90 -28.05
CA ALA A 148 10.80 20.55 -27.68
C ALA A 148 10.36 19.53 -28.74
N TYR A 149 9.12 19.61 -29.21
CA TYR A 149 8.64 18.77 -30.32
C TYR A 149 9.44 18.98 -31.60
N THR A 150 9.75 20.24 -31.93
CA THR A 150 10.55 20.57 -33.12
C THR A 150 11.94 19.95 -33.02
N PHE A 151 12.66 20.15 -31.92
CA PHE A 151 13.99 19.52 -31.73
C PHE A 151 13.94 18.00 -31.79
N HIS A 152 12.89 17.38 -31.21
CA HIS A 152 12.67 15.94 -31.33
C HIS A 152 12.50 15.51 -32.78
N ALA A 153 11.68 16.21 -33.57
CA ALA A 153 11.48 15.90 -34.99
C ALA A 153 12.79 15.95 -35.79
N PHE A 154 13.69 16.86 -35.43
CA PHE A 154 15.05 16.99 -36.00
C PHE A 154 16.08 15.99 -35.46
N GLY A 155 15.69 15.06 -34.58
CA GLY A 155 16.61 14.12 -33.95
C GLY A 155 17.56 14.73 -32.92
N ARG A 156 17.34 15.99 -32.52
CA ARG A 156 18.16 16.71 -31.52
C ARG A 156 17.65 16.44 -30.11
N PHE A 157 17.73 15.18 -29.67
CA PHE A 157 17.06 14.69 -28.46
C PHE A 157 17.52 15.34 -27.16
N GLN A 158 18.81 15.66 -27.01
CA GLN A 158 19.30 16.31 -25.79
C GLN A 158 18.66 17.69 -25.60
N ARG A 159 18.60 18.51 -26.66
CA ARG A 159 17.92 19.81 -26.58
C ARG A 159 16.43 19.68 -26.35
N ALA A 160 15.78 18.69 -26.97
CA ALA A 160 14.38 18.42 -26.68
C ALA A 160 14.17 18.08 -25.20
N GLN A 161 15.08 17.33 -24.56
CA GLN A 161 15.03 17.05 -23.11
C GLN A 161 15.24 18.33 -22.29
N ASP A 162 16.20 19.19 -22.66
CA ASP A 162 16.48 20.44 -21.93
C ASP A 162 15.23 21.35 -21.91
N PHE A 163 14.60 21.60 -23.05
CA PHE A 163 13.37 22.40 -23.11
C PHE A 163 12.15 21.68 -22.50
N SER A 164 12.13 20.35 -22.50
CA SER A 164 11.10 19.59 -21.77
C SER A 164 11.25 19.74 -20.26
N LYS A 165 12.49 19.81 -19.74
CA LYS A 165 12.78 20.08 -18.33
C LYS A 165 12.26 21.47 -17.96
N ASP A 166 12.55 22.48 -18.77
CA ASP A 166 12.08 23.85 -18.53
C ASP A 166 10.54 23.91 -18.55
N LEU A 167 9.89 23.18 -19.45
CA LEU A 167 8.43 23.06 -19.49
C LEU A 167 7.86 22.37 -18.24
N ILE A 168 8.51 21.32 -17.73
CA ILE A 168 8.11 20.65 -16.48
C ILE A 168 8.26 21.58 -15.28
N LEU A 169 9.37 22.34 -15.20
CA LEU A 169 9.59 23.31 -14.13
C LEU A 169 8.57 24.46 -14.19
N GLY A 170 8.16 24.88 -15.38
CA GLY A 170 7.18 25.95 -15.59
C GLY A 170 5.72 25.54 -15.32
N ILE A 171 5.32 24.32 -15.72
CA ILE A 171 3.97 23.78 -15.43
C ILE A 171 4.06 22.29 -15.02
N PRO A 172 4.41 22.00 -13.76
CA PRO A 172 4.58 20.63 -13.28
C PRO A 172 3.28 19.82 -13.26
N GLU A 173 2.11 20.46 -13.29
CA GLU A 173 0.81 19.78 -13.35
C GLU A 173 0.43 19.30 -14.76
N SER A 174 1.13 19.76 -15.80
CA SER A 174 0.82 19.40 -17.19
C SER A 174 1.54 18.12 -17.61
N HIS A 175 0.82 17.20 -18.24
CA HIS A 175 1.43 16.00 -18.84
C HIS A 175 2.36 16.31 -20.02
N LYS A 176 2.24 17.48 -20.67
CA LYS A 176 2.93 17.79 -21.93
C LYS A 176 4.46 17.75 -21.80
N GLY A 177 5.01 18.41 -20.77
CA GLY A 177 6.45 18.44 -20.53
C GLY A 177 7.03 17.04 -20.31
N PHE A 178 6.37 16.22 -19.50
CA PHE A 178 6.74 14.83 -19.29
C PHE A 178 6.61 13.98 -20.55
N LEU A 179 5.58 14.20 -21.36
CA LEU A 179 5.42 13.48 -22.62
C LEU A 179 6.57 13.78 -23.60
N ARG A 180 6.96 15.06 -23.73
CA ARG A 180 8.11 15.47 -24.57
C ARG A 180 9.43 14.93 -24.05
N MET A 181 9.64 14.98 -22.74
CA MET A 181 10.78 14.36 -22.08
C MET A 181 10.84 12.86 -22.38
N GLY A 182 9.70 12.17 -22.25
CA GLY A 182 9.58 10.73 -22.51
C GLY A 182 9.90 10.35 -23.95
N ASP A 183 9.33 11.08 -24.92
CA ASP A 183 9.58 10.87 -26.34
C ASP A 183 11.07 11.09 -26.68
N ALA A 184 11.65 12.22 -26.25
CA ALA A 184 13.06 12.53 -26.50
C ALA A 184 14.03 11.57 -25.78
N ALA A 185 13.72 11.16 -24.56
CA ALA A 185 14.54 10.21 -23.81
C ALA A 185 14.50 8.81 -24.43
N LEU A 186 13.33 8.35 -24.90
CA LEU A 186 13.20 7.04 -25.53
C LEU A 186 14.05 6.93 -26.80
N TRP A 187 13.97 7.94 -27.66
CA TRP A 187 14.75 7.98 -28.91
C TRP A 187 16.24 8.26 -28.67
N GLY A 188 16.58 8.95 -27.57
CA GLY A 188 17.95 9.11 -27.10
C GLY A 188 18.47 7.92 -26.27
N GLU A 189 17.78 6.77 -26.28
CA GLU A 189 18.15 5.53 -25.56
C GLU A 189 18.30 5.66 -24.03
N LYS A 190 17.69 6.69 -23.44
CA LYS A 190 17.60 6.90 -21.98
C LYS A 190 16.31 6.30 -21.44
N PHE A 191 16.18 4.98 -21.51
CA PHE A 191 14.91 4.27 -21.30
C PHE A 191 14.31 4.42 -19.89
N LYS A 192 15.15 4.54 -18.85
CA LYS A 192 14.66 4.79 -17.48
C LYS A 192 14.05 6.18 -17.35
N LEU A 193 14.74 7.21 -17.83
CA LEU A 193 14.22 8.57 -17.87
C LEU A 193 12.91 8.62 -18.67
N ALA A 194 12.86 7.91 -19.81
CA ALA A 194 11.66 7.80 -20.61
C ALA A 194 10.49 7.17 -19.84
N MET A 195 10.70 6.01 -19.21
CA MET A 195 9.67 5.31 -18.42
C MET A 195 9.12 6.17 -17.28
N LEU A 196 9.99 6.82 -16.51
CA LEU A 196 9.59 7.70 -15.40
C LEU A 196 8.81 8.92 -15.91
N SER A 197 9.20 9.46 -17.07
CA SER A 197 8.50 10.58 -17.69
C SER A 197 7.11 10.16 -18.20
N TYR A 198 6.98 9.03 -18.88
CA TYR A 198 5.67 8.53 -19.32
C TYR A 198 4.74 8.20 -18.15
N ALA A 199 5.26 7.68 -17.03
CA ALA A 199 4.47 7.49 -15.82
C ALA A 199 3.94 8.83 -15.29
N ASN A 200 4.78 9.86 -15.19
CA ASN A 200 4.35 11.18 -14.76
C ASN A 200 3.38 11.85 -15.72
N ALA A 201 3.52 11.62 -17.03
CA ALA A 201 2.56 12.07 -18.04
C ALA A 201 1.21 11.35 -17.90
N TYR A 202 1.21 10.03 -17.65
CA TYR A 202 0.00 9.23 -17.42
C TYR A 202 -0.82 9.77 -16.24
N GLU A 203 -0.18 10.02 -15.10
CA GLU A 203 -0.85 10.47 -13.87
C GLU A 203 -1.48 11.87 -14.02
N ARG A 204 -1.00 12.67 -14.97
CA ARG A 204 -1.47 14.05 -15.25
C ARG A 204 -2.33 14.18 -16.51
N ALA A 205 -2.52 13.08 -17.23
CA ALA A 205 -3.29 13.09 -18.47
C ALA A 205 -4.77 12.85 -18.18
N GLU A 206 -5.61 13.78 -18.63
CA GLU A 206 -7.07 13.61 -18.62
C GLU A 206 -7.57 12.81 -19.84
N ASP A 207 -6.85 12.87 -20.97
CA ASP A 207 -7.20 12.16 -22.20
C ASP A 207 -6.78 10.67 -22.11
N PRO A 208 -7.73 9.71 -22.17
CA PRO A 208 -7.43 8.28 -22.15
C PRO A 208 -6.47 7.82 -23.25
N LYS A 209 -6.44 8.50 -24.41
CA LYS A 209 -5.52 8.17 -25.51
C LYS A 209 -4.06 8.47 -25.14
N VAL A 210 -3.83 9.55 -24.40
CA VAL A 210 -2.49 9.90 -23.91
C VAL A 210 -2.06 8.88 -22.85
N GLN A 211 -2.96 8.50 -21.95
CA GLN A 211 -2.71 7.46 -20.96
C GLN A 211 -2.34 6.12 -21.64
N GLU A 212 -3.11 5.69 -22.64
CA GLU A 212 -2.83 4.46 -23.40
C GLU A 212 -1.48 4.53 -24.12
N TYR A 213 -1.15 5.68 -24.72
CA TYR A 213 0.15 5.92 -25.33
C TYR A 213 1.29 5.77 -24.31
N CYS A 214 1.15 6.38 -23.13
CA CYS A 214 2.14 6.29 -22.06
C CYS A 214 2.35 4.84 -21.60
N ILE A 215 1.27 4.07 -21.41
CA ILE A 215 1.37 2.64 -21.06
C ILE A 215 2.13 1.86 -22.14
N LYS A 216 1.77 2.05 -23.42
CA LYS A 216 2.45 1.40 -24.54
C LYS A 216 3.95 1.71 -24.55
N LYS A 217 4.33 2.97 -24.29
CA LYS A 217 5.72 3.40 -24.26
C LYS A 217 6.49 2.92 -23.04
N MET A 218 5.85 2.83 -21.87
CA MET A 218 6.47 2.19 -20.70
C MET A 218 6.74 0.69 -20.93
N ILE A 219 5.84 -0.03 -21.60
CA ILE A 219 6.06 -1.43 -22.00
C ILE A 219 7.23 -1.56 -23.00
N GLU A 220 7.41 -0.57 -23.87
CA GLU A 220 8.57 -0.52 -24.77
C GLU A 220 9.87 -0.34 -23.97
N CYS A 221 9.88 0.57 -23.00
CA CYS A 221 11.03 0.79 -22.11
C CYS A 221 11.34 -0.44 -21.25
N SER A 222 10.32 -1.18 -20.80
CA SER A 222 10.51 -2.34 -19.91
C SER A 222 11.26 -3.51 -20.55
N LYS A 223 11.52 -3.45 -21.86
CA LYS A 223 12.38 -4.42 -22.57
C LYS A 223 13.86 -4.25 -22.20
N VAL A 224 14.26 -3.08 -21.72
CA VAL A 224 15.65 -2.69 -21.51
C VAL A 224 15.93 -2.10 -20.12
N THR A 225 14.89 -1.68 -19.39
CA THR A 225 15.00 -1.22 -17.98
C THR A 225 13.91 -1.82 -17.10
N GLU A 226 14.17 -1.91 -15.80
CA GLU A 226 13.20 -2.49 -14.84
C GLU A 226 12.03 -1.53 -14.58
N TRP A 227 10.92 -2.01 -14.02
CA TRP A 227 9.74 -1.19 -13.75
C TRP A 227 9.96 -0.18 -12.60
N GLY A 228 9.26 0.96 -12.71
CA GLY A 228 9.23 1.95 -11.64
C GLY A 228 10.56 2.66 -11.44
N SER A 229 10.80 3.01 -10.17
CA SER A 229 12.05 3.61 -9.71
C SER A 229 13.14 2.58 -9.38
N VAL A 230 13.01 1.33 -9.85
CA VAL A 230 14.08 0.32 -9.74
C VAL A 230 15.08 0.55 -10.87
N MET A 231 16.33 0.88 -10.54
CA MET A 231 17.29 1.42 -11.50
C MET A 231 18.68 0.81 -11.36
N LEU A 232 19.42 0.78 -12.46
CA LEU A 232 20.86 0.60 -12.48
C LEU A 232 21.57 1.91 -12.12
N GLU A 233 22.80 1.81 -11.62
CA GLU A 233 23.63 2.98 -11.30
C GLU A 233 23.85 3.91 -12.50
N SER A 234 24.04 3.33 -13.69
CA SER A 234 24.18 4.07 -14.96
C SER A 234 22.89 4.78 -15.41
N GLU A 235 21.74 4.40 -14.88
CA GLU A 235 20.45 5.04 -15.18
C GLU A 235 20.17 6.21 -14.23
N ILE A 236 20.64 6.11 -12.97
CA ILE A 236 20.47 7.18 -11.97
C ILE A 236 21.09 8.49 -12.46
N ILE A 237 22.30 8.43 -13.05
CA ILE A 237 23.00 9.62 -13.57
C ILE A 237 22.29 10.29 -14.76
N GLN A 238 21.30 9.63 -15.37
CA GLN A 238 20.54 10.17 -16.50
C GLN A 238 19.37 11.04 -16.04
N ILE A 239 19.02 11.00 -14.75
CA ILE A 239 17.88 11.73 -14.20
C ILE A 239 18.31 13.17 -13.88
N PRO A 240 17.66 14.20 -14.45
CA PRO A 240 17.98 15.59 -14.15
C PRO A 240 17.66 15.92 -12.69
N GLY A 241 18.63 16.49 -11.97
CA GLY A 241 18.51 16.74 -10.53
C GLY A 241 17.41 17.74 -10.16
N GLU A 242 17.09 18.68 -11.04
CA GLU A 242 16.10 19.74 -10.81
C GLU A 242 14.66 19.21 -10.80
N ILE A 243 14.40 18.07 -11.46
CA ILE A 243 13.07 17.44 -11.55
C ILE A 243 13.08 16.00 -11.02
N SER A 244 14.17 15.58 -10.35
CA SER A 244 14.35 14.20 -9.89
C SER A 244 13.28 13.77 -8.90
N ALA A 245 12.95 14.65 -7.94
CA ALA A 245 11.92 14.40 -6.94
C ALA A 245 10.54 14.12 -7.57
N THR A 246 10.19 14.84 -8.63
CA THR A 246 8.94 14.63 -9.36
C THR A 246 8.98 13.34 -10.18
N LEU A 247 10.08 13.08 -10.90
CA LEU A 247 10.22 11.89 -11.73
C LEU A 247 10.24 10.59 -10.91
N LEU A 248 10.85 10.63 -9.73
CA LEU A 248 11.03 9.48 -8.83
C LEU A 248 9.89 9.30 -7.84
N ALA A 249 8.85 10.15 -7.89
CA ALA A 249 7.67 10.01 -7.06
C ALA A 249 7.06 8.58 -7.20
N PRO A 250 6.64 7.94 -6.09
CA PRO A 250 5.99 6.64 -6.15
C PRO A 250 4.77 6.65 -7.06
N TRP A 251 4.66 5.66 -7.95
CA TRP A 251 3.54 5.56 -8.90
C TRP A 251 2.22 5.27 -8.17
N SER A 252 1.09 5.76 -8.68
CA SER A 252 -0.21 5.53 -8.05
C SER A 252 -0.59 4.05 -8.06
N MET A 253 -1.50 3.67 -7.15
CA MET A 253 -2.06 2.31 -7.14
C MET A 253 -2.79 2.01 -8.47
N ALA A 254 -3.46 3.01 -9.05
CA ALA A 254 -4.19 2.87 -10.32
C ALA A 254 -3.25 2.53 -11.49
N LEU A 255 -2.11 3.22 -11.60
CA LEU A 255 -1.10 2.92 -12.61
C LEU A 255 -0.51 1.51 -12.42
N ARG A 256 -0.12 1.16 -11.18
CA ARG A 256 0.42 -0.17 -10.86
C ARG A 256 -0.57 -1.28 -11.21
N LEU A 257 -1.83 -1.10 -10.85
CA LEU A 257 -2.90 -2.05 -11.15
C LEU A 257 -3.05 -2.21 -12.66
N THR A 258 -3.10 -1.11 -13.41
CA THR A 258 -3.21 -1.10 -14.87
C THR A 258 -2.07 -1.89 -15.52
N LEU A 259 -0.82 -1.70 -15.08
CA LEU A 259 0.33 -2.43 -15.61
C LEU A 259 0.29 -3.93 -15.27
N SER A 260 -0.07 -4.27 -14.03
CA SER A 260 -0.14 -5.66 -13.55
C SER A 260 -1.19 -6.50 -14.28
N THR A 261 -2.20 -5.89 -14.92
CA THR A 261 -3.28 -6.59 -15.65
C THR A 261 -3.02 -6.75 -17.15
N LYS A 262 -1.92 -6.20 -17.68
CA LYS A 262 -1.66 -6.20 -19.13
C LYS A 262 -0.99 -7.47 -19.66
N ASN A 263 -0.75 -8.47 -18.81
CA ASN A 263 -0.08 -9.74 -19.16
C ASN A 263 1.21 -9.52 -19.97
N ILE A 264 2.07 -8.61 -19.48
CA ILE A 264 3.26 -8.16 -20.22
C ILE A 264 4.33 -9.24 -20.14
N THR A 265 4.73 -9.79 -21.28
CA THR A 265 5.88 -10.69 -21.38
C THR A 265 7.19 -9.92 -21.17
N PRO A 266 7.94 -10.16 -20.08
CA PRO A 266 9.22 -9.52 -19.85
C PRO A 266 10.25 -9.96 -20.88
N ASN A 267 11.07 -9.02 -21.35
CA ASN A 267 12.20 -9.31 -22.25
C ASN A 267 13.54 -8.92 -21.62
N LEU A 268 13.53 -7.96 -20.69
CA LEU A 268 14.74 -7.50 -20.02
C LEU A 268 15.49 -8.67 -19.38
N LYS A 269 16.76 -8.83 -19.78
CA LYS A 269 17.73 -9.74 -19.19
C LYS A 269 18.77 -8.92 -18.41
N LEU A 270 18.87 -9.17 -17.12
CA LEU A 270 19.90 -8.58 -16.25
C LEU A 270 20.79 -9.69 -15.69
N GLU A 271 22.08 -9.41 -15.59
CA GLU A 271 23.03 -10.36 -15.01
C GLU A 271 22.84 -10.44 -13.48
N PRO A 272 22.91 -11.62 -12.86
CA PRO A 272 22.61 -11.77 -11.42
C PRO A 272 23.48 -10.92 -10.46
N ARG A 273 24.63 -10.44 -10.94
CA ARG A 273 25.57 -9.60 -10.16
C ARG A 273 25.30 -8.11 -10.29
N GLN A 274 24.50 -7.67 -11.27
CA GLN A 274 24.14 -6.27 -11.42
C GLN A 274 23.31 -5.83 -10.22
N SER A 275 23.70 -4.71 -9.62
CA SER A 275 23.01 -4.14 -8.47
C SER A 275 21.90 -3.21 -8.97
N LEU A 276 20.72 -3.34 -8.35
CA LEU A 276 19.59 -2.45 -8.59
C LEU A 276 19.39 -1.58 -7.36
N TYR A 277 18.90 -0.39 -7.60
CA TYR A 277 18.71 0.65 -6.60
C TYR A 277 17.29 1.20 -6.67
N ILE A 278 16.80 1.70 -5.54
CA ILE A 278 15.58 2.51 -5.46
C ILE A 278 15.91 3.84 -4.76
N PRO A 279 15.08 4.89 -4.88
CA PRO A 279 15.24 6.09 -4.07
C PRO A 279 15.17 5.75 -2.58
N GLU A 280 16.00 6.42 -1.78
CA GLU A 280 16.00 6.24 -0.32
C GLU A 280 14.77 6.90 0.31
N VAL A 281 14.15 6.21 1.27
CA VAL A 281 12.86 6.58 1.87
C VAL A 281 13.03 7.55 3.06
N THR A 282 14.24 7.60 3.63
CA THR A 282 14.49 8.06 5.01
C THR A 282 15.13 9.44 5.15
N THR A 283 15.37 10.20 4.09
CA THR A 283 16.02 11.52 4.20
C THR A 283 15.33 12.63 3.40
N SER A 284 15.41 13.85 3.93
CA SER A 284 15.08 15.12 3.26
C SER A 284 16.04 15.49 2.12
N ALA A 285 16.82 14.51 1.62
CA ALA A 285 17.82 14.68 0.57
C ALA A 285 17.41 13.82 -0.65
N PRO A 286 16.87 14.42 -1.73
CA PRO A 286 16.26 13.71 -2.87
C PRO A 286 17.22 12.89 -3.76
N ASN A 287 18.49 12.75 -3.37
CA ASN A 287 19.55 12.18 -4.23
C ASN A 287 20.24 10.93 -3.65
N GLN A 288 19.78 10.37 -2.54
CA GLN A 288 20.32 9.10 -2.04
C GLN A 288 19.54 7.90 -2.57
N SER A 289 20.25 6.81 -2.87
CA SER A 289 19.67 5.60 -3.43
C SER A 289 19.98 4.40 -2.55
N PHE A 290 18.96 3.60 -2.24
CA PHE A 290 19.08 2.35 -1.50
C PHE A 290 19.39 1.18 -2.43
N LYS A 291 20.41 0.39 -2.09
CA LYS A 291 20.82 -0.78 -2.86
C LYS A 291 19.99 -2.01 -2.49
N LEU A 292 19.24 -2.54 -3.45
CA LEU A 292 18.43 -3.75 -3.23
C LEU A 292 19.31 -5.01 -3.09
N PRO A 293 18.81 -6.05 -2.38
CA PRO A 293 19.35 -7.39 -2.48
C PRO A 293 19.48 -7.84 -3.94
N ARG A 294 20.53 -8.61 -4.21
CA ARG A 294 20.89 -8.97 -5.59
C ARG A 294 19.77 -9.71 -6.30
N PHE A 295 19.81 -9.64 -7.63
CA PHE A 295 18.98 -10.45 -8.51
C PHE A 295 17.47 -10.26 -8.28
N PHE A 296 17.06 -9.06 -7.85
CA PHE A 296 15.67 -8.62 -7.87
C PHE A 296 15.17 -8.55 -9.31
N ARG A 297 13.95 -9.04 -9.58
CA ARG A 297 13.18 -8.78 -10.81
C ARG A 297 11.69 -8.86 -10.54
N TRP A 298 10.92 -8.02 -11.23
CA TRP A 298 9.49 -8.25 -11.40
C TRP A 298 9.28 -9.37 -12.42
N LEU A 299 8.53 -10.41 -12.02
CA LEU A 299 8.03 -11.41 -12.96
C LEU A 299 6.70 -10.96 -13.57
N VAL A 300 5.82 -10.37 -12.74
CA VAL A 300 4.67 -9.57 -13.18
C VAL A 300 4.76 -8.23 -12.43
N PRO A 301 4.75 -7.08 -13.13
CA PRO A 301 5.02 -5.77 -12.54
C PRO A 301 4.04 -5.46 -11.41
N TYR A 302 4.58 -5.07 -10.25
CA TYR A 302 3.83 -4.75 -9.03
C TYR A 302 2.87 -5.86 -8.57
N TYR A 303 3.20 -7.13 -8.85
CA TYR A 303 2.38 -8.27 -8.46
C TYR A 303 3.20 -9.40 -7.87
N ILE A 304 4.23 -9.86 -8.59
CA ILE A 304 5.16 -10.89 -8.11
C ILE A 304 6.60 -10.55 -8.49
N ALA A 305 7.47 -10.54 -7.49
CA ALA A 305 8.89 -10.31 -7.64
C ALA A 305 9.72 -11.46 -7.07
N ILE A 306 10.95 -11.60 -7.55
CA ILE A 306 11.89 -12.64 -7.13
C ILE A 306 13.24 -12.00 -6.84
N MET A 307 13.89 -12.38 -5.74
CA MET A 307 15.23 -11.89 -5.41
C MET A 307 16.08 -12.87 -4.59
N SER A 308 17.34 -12.50 -4.32
CA SER A 308 18.17 -13.17 -3.32
C SER A 308 17.83 -12.73 -1.89
N THR A 309 18.32 -13.45 -0.88
CA THR A 309 17.92 -13.22 0.51
C THR A 309 18.14 -11.78 0.98
N PRO A 310 17.14 -11.15 1.63
CA PRO A 310 17.38 -10.02 2.52
C PRO A 310 18.48 -10.35 3.54
N ARG A 311 19.24 -9.33 3.94
CA ARG A 311 20.35 -9.45 4.89
C ARG A 311 20.20 -8.55 6.11
N HIS A 312 19.40 -7.49 6.01
CA HIS A 312 19.15 -6.57 7.12
C HIS A 312 17.67 -6.14 7.13
N GLU A 313 17.22 -5.58 8.26
CA GLU A 313 15.86 -5.04 8.40
C GLU A 313 15.56 -3.93 7.40
N ASP A 314 16.56 -3.13 7.03
CA ASP A 314 16.42 -2.07 6.03
C ASP A 314 16.06 -2.60 4.64
N ASP A 315 16.45 -3.83 4.31
CA ASP A 315 16.00 -4.47 3.07
C ASP A 315 14.47 -4.68 3.11
N ILE A 316 13.92 -5.03 4.27
CA ILE A 316 12.47 -5.20 4.45
C ILE A 316 11.75 -3.86 4.36
N ASN A 317 12.34 -2.80 4.93
CA ASN A 317 11.82 -1.43 4.81
C ASN A 317 11.80 -0.95 3.35
N ALA A 318 12.88 -1.20 2.60
CA ALA A 318 12.99 -0.87 1.19
C ALA A 318 11.93 -1.62 0.34
N LEU A 319 11.70 -2.90 0.63
CA LEU A 319 10.66 -3.69 -0.04
C LEU A 319 9.24 -3.18 0.25
N ALA A 320 8.97 -2.81 1.50
CA ALA A 320 7.68 -2.26 1.93
C ALA A 320 7.47 -0.80 1.49
N SER A 321 8.53 -0.12 1.06
CA SER A 321 8.49 1.30 0.69
C SER A 321 7.45 1.59 -0.39
N PRO A 322 6.94 2.83 -0.48
CA PRO A 322 6.04 3.22 -1.55
C PRO A 322 6.59 2.90 -2.95
N HIS A 323 7.91 2.86 -3.17
CA HIS A 323 8.50 2.57 -4.48
C HIS A 323 8.24 1.13 -4.97
N LEU A 324 8.27 0.14 -4.07
CA LEU A 324 8.07 -1.27 -4.41
C LEU A 324 6.69 -1.78 -3.95
N GLY A 325 6.28 -1.41 -2.75
CA GLY A 325 5.00 -1.71 -2.15
C GLY A 325 4.77 -3.17 -1.82
N ILE A 326 5.82 -3.99 -1.66
CA ILE A 326 5.69 -5.42 -1.32
C ILE A 326 4.96 -5.56 0.01
N ARG A 327 3.93 -6.43 0.05
CA ARG A 327 3.14 -6.69 1.26
C ARG A 327 3.43 -8.06 1.88
N HIS A 328 4.04 -8.98 1.14
CA HIS A 328 4.35 -10.32 1.66
C HIS A 328 5.66 -10.86 1.12
N VAL A 329 6.55 -11.28 2.01
CA VAL A 329 7.78 -12.01 1.72
C VAL A 329 7.56 -13.51 1.94
N ILE A 330 7.92 -14.34 0.96
CA ILE A 330 7.99 -15.79 1.10
C ILE A 330 9.46 -16.19 1.25
N THR A 331 9.81 -16.66 2.45
CA THR A 331 11.16 -17.11 2.77
C THR A 331 11.28 -18.61 2.53
N LEU A 332 12.11 -19.00 1.55
CA LEU A 332 12.30 -20.41 1.18
C LEU A 332 13.53 -21.09 1.82
N THR A 333 14.36 -20.34 2.54
CA THR A 333 15.59 -20.85 3.16
C THR A 333 15.29 -21.68 4.40
N GLU A 334 15.55 -22.99 4.35
CA GLU A 334 15.45 -23.87 5.54
C GLU A 334 16.55 -23.53 6.55
N GLU A 335 17.76 -23.31 6.05
CA GLU A 335 18.98 -23.17 6.85
C GLU A 335 19.11 -21.82 7.58
N THR A 336 18.52 -20.75 7.01
CA THR A 336 18.66 -19.37 7.49
C THR A 336 17.35 -18.61 7.27
N PRO A 337 16.33 -18.83 8.12
CA PRO A 337 15.10 -18.04 8.07
C PRO A 337 15.36 -16.58 8.42
N LEU A 338 14.53 -15.68 7.91
CA LEU A 338 14.59 -14.26 8.27
C LEU A 338 14.09 -14.04 9.71
N PRO A 339 14.71 -13.13 10.49
CA PRO A 339 14.25 -12.81 11.83
C PRO A 339 12.81 -12.27 11.86
N GLU A 340 11.96 -12.82 12.73
CA GLU A 340 10.58 -12.33 12.90
C GLU A 340 10.52 -10.86 13.35
N SER A 341 11.54 -10.38 14.08
CA SER A 341 11.63 -8.99 14.54
C SER A 341 11.61 -7.99 13.38
N TRP A 342 12.14 -8.34 12.21
CA TRP A 342 12.16 -7.46 11.04
C TRP A 342 10.77 -7.15 10.49
N PHE A 343 9.75 -7.94 10.84
CA PHE A 343 8.37 -7.77 10.35
C PHE A 343 7.43 -7.22 11.43
N ARG A 344 7.91 -7.01 12.66
CA ARG A 344 7.08 -6.46 13.74
C ARG A 344 6.71 -5.01 13.45
N ARG A 345 5.44 -4.66 13.70
CA ARG A 345 4.87 -3.32 13.50
C ARG A 345 4.99 -2.80 12.05
N LYS A 346 5.05 -3.70 11.06
CA LYS A 346 5.05 -3.35 9.63
C LYS A 346 3.83 -3.93 8.92
N SER A 347 3.44 -3.31 7.82
CA SER A 347 2.38 -3.82 6.93
C SER A 347 2.84 -5.03 6.10
N ILE A 348 4.15 -5.18 5.88
CA ILE A 348 4.76 -6.32 5.21
C ILE A 348 4.86 -7.52 6.16
N ILE A 349 4.42 -8.68 5.72
CA ILE A 349 4.47 -9.93 6.49
C ILE A 349 5.43 -10.96 5.87
N ASN A 350 5.81 -11.99 6.63
CA ASN A 350 6.67 -13.07 6.17
C ASN A 350 5.99 -14.44 6.37
N THR A 351 6.03 -15.30 5.35
CA THR A 351 5.73 -16.73 5.48
C THR A 351 6.99 -17.53 5.21
N HIS A 352 7.43 -18.31 6.20
CA HIS A 352 8.55 -19.23 6.05
C HIS A 352 8.07 -20.59 5.54
N ILE A 353 8.59 -21.01 4.39
CA ILE A 353 8.32 -22.31 3.76
C ILE A 353 9.68 -22.98 3.52
N PRO A 354 10.20 -23.75 4.50
CA PRO A 354 11.57 -24.24 4.46
C PRO A 354 11.77 -25.26 3.34
N ILE A 355 12.67 -24.96 2.41
CA ILE A 355 13.10 -25.88 1.37
C ILE A 355 14.60 -26.07 1.49
N ALA A 356 15.06 -27.33 1.55
CA ALA A 356 16.48 -27.66 1.63
C ALA A 356 17.27 -27.06 0.46
N ASN A 357 18.52 -26.67 0.72
CA ASN A 357 19.38 -26.15 -0.33
C ASN A 357 19.52 -27.15 -1.49
N TYR A 358 19.55 -26.66 -2.73
CA TYR A 358 19.58 -27.44 -3.98
C TYR A 358 18.37 -28.37 -4.27
N HIS A 359 17.36 -28.42 -3.40
CA HIS A 359 16.16 -29.22 -3.61
C HIS A 359 14.99 -28.37 -4.15
N PRO A 360 14.02 -28.99 -4.84
CA PRO A 360 12.73 -28.36 -5.13
C PRO A 360 11.82 -28.31 -3.88
N PRO A 361 10.75 -27.48 -3.89
CA PRO A 361 9.65 -27.64 -2.96
C PRO A 361 8.95 -29.00 -3.11
N SER A 362 8.14 -29.38 -2.12
CA SER A 362 7.11 -30.41 -2.28
C SER A 362 5.89 -29.87 -3.05
N ILE A 363 4.99 -30.77 -3.49
CA ILE A 363 3.72 -30.35 -4.12
C ILE A 363 2.90 -29.52 -3.14
N GLU A 364 2.87 -29.92 -1.88
CA GLU A 364 2.09 -29.27 -0.83
C GLU A 364 2.66 -27.89 -0.49
N GLN A 365 3.99 -27.74 -0.48
CA GLN A 365 4.63 -26.44 -0.33
C GLN A 365 4.34 -25.51 -1.51
N MET A 366 4.34 -26.03 -2.74
CA MET A 366 4.01 -25.23 -3.92
C MET A 366 2.53 -24.82 -3.92
N ASP A 367 1.62 -25.73 -3.56
CA ASP A 367 0.19 -25.45 -3.42
C ASP A 367 -0.09 -24.39 -2.35
N LEU A 368 0.61 -24.47 -1.21
CA LEU A 368 0.59 -23.43 -0.19
C LEU A 368 1.06 -22.07 -0.74
N ILE A 369 2.18 -22.03 -1.48
CA ILE A 369 2.68 -20.79 -2.10
C ILE A 369 1.63 -20.18 -3.03
N ILE A 370 1.02 -20.98 -3.91
CA ILE A 370 -0.01 -20.48 -4.83
C ILE A 370 -1.23 -19.96 -4.06
N SER A 371 -1.62 -20.61 -2.97
CA SER A 371 -2.75 -20.14 -2.16
C SER A 371 -2.54 -18.77 -1.51
N LEU A 372 -1.28 -18.37 -1.28
CA LEU A 372 -0.99 -17.04 -0.73
C LEU A 372 -1.39 -15.91 -1.69
N PHE A 373 -1.52 -16.19 -2.99
CA PHE A 373 -2.03 -15.25 -3.99
C PHE A 373 -3.55 -15.09 -3.97
N GLU A 374 -4.30 -15.94 -3.24
CA GLU A 374 -5.76 -15.79 -3.09
C GLU A 374 -6.14 -14.58 -2.24
N ASN A 375 -5.26 -14.15 -1.33
CA ASN A 375 -5.53 -13.01 -0.47
C ASN A 375 -4.91 -11.74 -1.06
N GLU A 376 -5.74 -10.82 -1.54
CA GLU A 376 -5.29 -9.56 -2.12
C GLU A 376 -4.41 -8.73 -1.16
N LYS A 377 -4.63 -8.85 0.15
CA LYS A 377 -3.81 -8.16 1.18
C LYS A 377 -2.34 -8.59 1.14
N ASN A 378 -2.03 -9.78 0.61
CA ASN A 378 -0.65 -10.27 0.49
C ASN A 378 0.08 -9.69 -0.73
N LEU A 379 -0.64 -9.24 -1.75
CA LEU A 379 -0.04 -8.78 -3.02
C LEU A 379 0.51 -7.36 -2.87
N PRO A 380 1.64 -6.97 -3.47
CA PRO A 380 2.54 -7.78 -4.26
C PRO A 380 3.37 -8.71 -3.36
N ILE A 381 3.64 -9.92 -3.87
CA ILE A 381 4.41 -10.95 -3.18
C ILE A 381 5.84 -10.97 -3.69
N LEU A 382 6.80 -11.06 -2.77
CA LEU A 382 8.20 -11.27 -3.07
C LEU A 382 8.64 -12.66 -2.62
N ILE A 383 9.28 -13.39 -3.53
CA ILE A 383 9.80 -14.74 -3.26
C ILE A 383 11.31 -14.70 -3.24
N HIS A 384 11.93 -15.24 -2.20
CA HIS A 384 13.39 -15.31 -2.11
C HIS A 384 13.91 -16.66 -1.64
N CYS A 385 15.18 -16.90 -1.93
CA CYS A 385 16.00 -17.92 -1.29
C CYS A 385 17.44 -17.39 -1.17
N GLY A 386 18.39 -18.18 -0.67
CA GLY A 386 19.78 -17.72 -0.47
C GLY A 386 20.37 -16.95 -1.67
N GLY A 387 20.37 -17.56 -2.86
CA GLY A 387 20.85 -16.93 -4.10
C GLY A 387 19.76 -16.36 -5.01
N GLY A 388 18.47 -16.58 -4.72
CA GLY A 388 17.36 -16.24 -5.62
C GLY A 388 17.32 -17.02 -6.95
N LYS A 389 17.98 -18.20 -6.99
CA LYS A 389 18.23 -19.00 -8.21
C LYS A 389 17.52 -20.36 -8.23
N GLY A 390 17.91 -21.29 -7.36
CA GLY A 390 17.35 -22.64 -7.32
C GLY A 390 15.91 -22.65 -6.83
N ARG A 391 15.71 -22.68 -5.50
CA ARG A 391 14.38 -22.75 -4.85
C ARG A 391 13.40 -21.69 -5.36
N ALA A 392 13.80 -20.41 -5.31
CA ALA A 392 12.97 -19.31 -5.79
C ALA A 392 12.72 -19.36 -7.30
N GLY A 393 13.70 -19.80 -8.11
CA GLY A 393 13.51 -20.00 -9.54
C GLY A 393 12.59 -21.17 -9.87
N THR A 394 12.61 -22.25 -9.08
CA THR A 394 11.66 -23.36 -9.23
C THR A 394 10.23 -22.89 -8.97
N VAL A 395 10.01 -22.14 -7.89
CA VAL A 395 8.70 -21.56 -7.58
C VAL A 395 8.23 -20.60 -8.68
N ALA A 396 9.14 -19.73 -9.17
CA ALA A 396 8.85 -18.83 -10.28
C ALA A 396 8.48 -19.57 -11.57
N ALA A 397 9.20 -20.64 -11.92
CA ALA A 397 8.90 -21.44 -13.10
C ALA A 397 7.57 -22.19 -12.96
N CYS A 398 7.23 -22.70 -11.77
CA CYS A 398 5.90 -23.24 -11.52
C CYS A 398 4.83 -22.17 -11.71
N TYR A 399 4.98 -20.97 -11.12
CA TYR A 399 4.05 -19.86 -11.33
C TYR A 399 3.88 -19.52 -12.81
N MET A 400 4.99 -19.41 -13.55
CA MET A 400 4.96 -19.13 -15.00
C MET A 400 4.30 -20.25 -15.80
N ALA A 401 4.55 -21.51 -15.43
CA ALA A 401 3.89 -22.63 -16.09
C ALA A 401 2.38 -22.58 -15.87
N ALA A 402 1.94 -22.24 -14.65
CA ALA A 402 0.53 -22.09 -14.34
C ALA A 402 -0.12 -20.88 -15.05
N PHE A 403 0.47 -19.69 -14.97
CA PHE A 403 -0.24 -18.43 -15.30
C PHE A 403 0.44 -17.59 -16.40
N GLY A 404 1.54 -18.07 -16.99
CA GLY A 404 2.39 -17.27 -17.86
C GLY A 404 2.95 -16.06 -17.13
N PHE A 405 2.81 -14.88 -17.74
CA PHE A 405 3.15 -13.58 -17.15
C PHE A 405 1.90 -12.81 -16.67
N GLY A 406 0.81 -13.53 -16.41
CA GLY A 406 -0.44 -12.97 -15.92
C GLY A 406 -0.66 -13.17 -14.42
N LYS A 407 -1.81 -12.70 -13.95
CA LYS A 407 -2.31 -12.97 -12.60
C LYS A 407 -2.97 -14.35 -12.53
N PRO A 408 -3.07 -14.97 -11.35
CA PRO A 408 -3.82 -16.20 -11.15
C PRO A 408 -5.27 -16.05 -11.61
N ARG A 409 -5.74 -17.05 -12.35
CA ARG A 409 -7.15 -17.23 -12.72
C ARG A 409 -7.68 -18.43 -11.94
N TYR A 410 -8.70 -18.21 -11.11
CA TYR A 410 -9.19 -19.24 -10.17
C TYR A 410 -9.94 -20.38 -10.85
N ASP A 411 -10.45 -20.15 -12.06
CA ASP A 411 -11.09 -21.14 -12.93
C ASP A 411 -10.10 -21.89 -13.83
N GLN A 412 -8.79 -21.66 -13.66
CA GLN A 412 -7.79 -22.27 -14.51
C GLN A 412 -7.58 -23.75 -14.18
N THR A 413 -7.89 -24.61 -15.15
CA THR A 413 -7.85 -26.07 -15.02
C THR A 413 -6.56 -26.72 -15.49
N HIS A 414 -5.70 -25.97 -16.18
CA HIS A 414 -4.50 -26.47 -16.84
C HIS A 414 -3.38 -25.41 -16.84
N PRO A 415 -2.10 -25.81 -16.92
CA PRO A 415 -0.99 -24.87 -17.05
C PRO A 415 -1.09 -24.06 -18.35
N GLU A 416 -0.82 -22.74 -18.28
CA GLU A 416 -0.75 -21.85 -19.44
C GLU A 416 0.45 -22.17 -20.35
N LEU A 417 1.58 -22.56 -19.75
CA LEU A 417 2.81 -22.90 -20.47
C LEU A 417 3.27 -24.33 -20.16
N PRO A 418 3.85 -25.03 -21.15
CA PRO A 418 4.62 -26.24 -20.88
C PRO A 418 5.74 -25.96 -19.87
N ALA A 419 6.05 -26.96 -19.02
CA ALA A 419 7.09 -26.82 -18.01
C ALA A 419 8.47 -26.44 -18.61
N SER A 420 8.83 -27.03 -19.76
CA SER A 420 10.06 -26.72 -20.50
C SER A 420 10.13 -25.26 -20.93
N ASP A 421 9.01 -24.70 -21.36
CA ASP A 421 8.92 -23.35 -21.91
C ASP A 421 9.00 -22.34 -20.77
N ALA A 422 8.30 -22.60 -19.66
CA ALA A 422 8.41 -21.80 -18.44
C ALA A 422 9.85 -21.73 -17.92
N VAL A 423 10.55 -22.87 -17.87
CA VAL A 423 11.97 -22.96 -17.49
C VAL A 423 12.85 -22.16 -18.44
N THR A 424 12.65 -22.32 -19.76
CA THR A 424 13.44 -21.66 -20.80
C THR A 424 13.26 -20.15 -20.77
N LEU A 425 12.01 -19.69 -20.70
CA LEU A 425 11.66 -18.27 -20.61
C LEU A 425 12.21 -17.65 -19.32
N LEU A 426 12.10 -18.34 -18.18
CA LEU A 426 12.66 -17.85 -16.92
C LEU A 426 14.18 -17.71 -17.01
N ARG A 427 14.89 -18.70 -17.56
CA ARG A 427 16.35 -18.65 -17.75
C ARG A 427 16.77 -17.53 -18.70
N HIS A 428 15.92 -17.19 -19.68
CA HIS A 428 16.16 -16.07 -20.60
C HIS A 428 16.15 -14.73 -19.86
N ILE A 429 15.11 -14.45 -19.07
CA ILE A 429 14.95 -13.17 -18.35
C ILE A 429 15.75 -13.10 -17.04
N ARG A 430 16.05 -14.26 -16.44
CA ARG A 430 16.78 -14.43 -15.17
C ARG A 430 17.82 -15.56 -15.28
N PRO A 431 19.00 -15.27 -15.86
CA PRO A 431 20.05 -16.26 -16.09
C PRO A 431 20.51 -16.99 -14.82
N GLY A 432 20.62 -18.31 -14.90
CA GLY A 432 21.02 -19.16 -13.78
C GLY A 432 19.88 -19.52 -12.82
N SER A 433 18.62 -19.22 -13.14
CA SER A 433 17.47 -19.76 -12.43
C SER A 433 17.34 -21.28 -12.66
N ILE A 434 16.97 -22.02 -11.61
CA ILE A 434 16.89 -23.49 -11.57
C ILE A 434 18.27 -24.14 -11.71
N GLU A 435 18.81 -24.62 -10.60
CA GLU A 435 20.21 -25.03 -10.46
C GLU A 435 20.41 -26.55 -10.58
N THR A 436 19.35 -27.35 -10.38
CA THR A 436 19.45 -28.82 -10.40
C THR A 436 18.42 -29.48 -11.31
N SER A 437 18.73 -30.67 -11.81
CA SER A 437 17.79 -31.49 -12.60
C SER A 437 16.54 -31.88 -11.82
N GLN A 438 16.67 -32.07 -10.50
CA GLN A 438 15.53 -32.35 -9.61
C GLN A 438 14.57 -31.17 -9.55
N GLN A 439 15.09 -29.94 -9.52
CA GLN A 439 14.28 -28.72 -9.56
C GLN A 439 13.54 -28.58 -10.89
N GLU A 440 14.19 -28.87 -12.01
CA GLU A 440 13.56 -28.85 -13.33
C GLU A 440 12.48 -29.94 -13.46
N ALA A 441 12.79 -31.18 -13.05
CA ALA A 441 11.83 -32.28 -13.03
C ALA A 441 10.61 -32.00 -12.14
N PHE A 442 10.79 -31.24 -11.06
CA PHE A 442 9.69 -30.84 -10.19
C PHE A 442 8.67 -29.94 -10.90
N VAL A 443 9.11 -28.99 -11.74
CA VAL A 443 8.19 -28.13 -12.50
C VAL A 443 7.26 -28.99 -13.36
N SER A 444 7.81 -29.96 -14.08
CA SER A 444 7.02 -30.93 -14.87
C SER A 444 6.07 -31.77 -14.01
N LYS A 445 6.53 -32.20 -12.83
CA LYS A 445 5.71 -32.98 -11.88
C LYS A 445 4.53 -32.16 -11.35
N TRP A 446 4.74 -30.89 -11.02
CA TRP A 446 3.67 -30.02 -10.53
C TRP A 446 2.68 -29.67 -11.65
N CYS A 447 3.14 -29.36 -12.87
CA CYS A 447 2.26 -29.22 -14.03
C CYS A 447 1.40 -30.47 -14.29
N SER A 448 2.01 -31.66 -14.19
CA SER A 448 1.27 -32.93 -14.29
C SER A 448 0.24 -33.10 -13.17
N THR A 449 0.49 -32.52 -11.99
CA THR A 449 -0.45 -32.54 -10.87
C THR A 449 -1.66 -31.66 -11.16
N ILE A 450 -1.44 -30.46 -11.70
CA ILE A 450 -2.51 -29.55 -12.18
C ILE A 450 -3.41 -30.28 -13.20
N TRP A 451 -2.81 -30.90 -14.22
CA TRP A 451 -3.56 -31.67 -15.21
C TRP A 451 -4.39 -32.81 -14.60
N LYS A 452 -3.86 -33.51 -13.61
CA LYS A 452 -4.58 -34.61 -12.95
C LYS A 452 -5.76 -34.12 -12.12
N ARG A 453 -5.61 -32.99 -11.40
CA ARG A 453 -6.67 -32.41 -10.57
C ARG A 453 -7.60 -31.45 -11.33
N GLN A 454 -7.28 -31.11 -12.57
CA GLN A 454 -8.02 -30.15 -13.40
C GLN A 454 -8.19 -28.77 -12.71
N SER A 455 -7.17 -28.35 -11.95
CA SER A 455 -7.18 -27.08 -11.21
C SER A 455 -5.75 -26.66 -10.88
N VAL A 456 -5.43 -25.37 -10.98
CA VAL A 456 -4.16 -24.84 -10.48
C VAL A 456 -4.14 -24.77 -8.95
N PHE A 457 -5.29 -24.58 -8.31
CA PHE A 457 -5.39 -24.53 -6.86
C PHE A 457 -5.65 -25.93 -6.28
N PRO A 458 -5.14 -26.25 -5.08
CA PRO A 458 -5.45 -27.52 -4.43
C PRO A 458 -6.94 -27.61 -4.09
N ASP A 459 -7.53 -28.79 -4.27
CA ASP A 459 -8.90 -29.06 -3.80
C ASP A 459 -8.96 -28.90 -2.28
N ARG A 460 -9.91 -28.08 -1.82
CA ARG A 460 -10.15 -27.86 -0.39
C ARG A 460 -11.37 -28.67 0.03
N PRO A 461 -11.23 -29.63 0.96
CA PRO A 461 -12.38 -30.31 1.53
C PRO A 461 -13.38 -29.29 2.10
N THR A 462 -14.67 -29.53 1.88
CA THR A 462 -15.72 -28.63 2.35
C THR A 462 -15.73 -28.56 3.87
N GLU A 463 -15.87 -27.36 4.41
CA GLU A 463 -16.06 -27.14 5.85
C GLU A 463 -17.42 -27.66 6.30
N PRO A 464 -17.54 -28.29 7.48
CA PRO A 464 -18.82 -28.73 8.00
C PRO A 464 -19.71 -27.51 8.27
N PRO A 465 -21.04 -27.63 8.04
CA PRO A 465 -21.97 -26.54 8.31
C PRO A 465 -21.98 -26.19 9.81
N PRO A 466 -22.35 -24.95 10.17
CA PRO A 466 -22.49 -24.54 11.56
C PRO A 466 -23.40 -25.50 12.34
N CYS A 467 -22.93 -25.96 13.50
CA CYS A 467 -23.67 -26.83 14.40
C CYS A 467 -23.33 -26.47 15.86
N PRO A 468 -24.26 -26.70 16.82
CA PRO A 468 -24.03 -26.37 18.21
C PRO A 468 -22.97 -27.28 18.85
N LEU A 469 -22.34 -26.80 19.93
CA LEU A 469 -21.48 -27.60 20.78
C LEU A 469 -22.29 -28.71 21.46
N ILE A 470 -21.82 -29.95 21.35
CA ILE A 470 -22.42 -31.08 22.07
C ILE A 470 -21.67 -31.24 23.38
N VAL A 471 -22.38 -31.24 24.51
CA VAL A 471 -21.79 -31.47 25.84
C VAL A 471 -22.47 -32.65 26.50
N GLU A 472 -21.70 -33.69 26.77
CA GLU A 472 -22.09 -34.80 27.63
C GLU A 472 -21.53 -34.54 29.04
N GLY A 473 -22.36 -34.59 30.09
CA GLY A 473 -21.95 -34.27 31.46
C GLY A 473 -22.10 -32.78 31.83
N SER A 474 -21.35 -32.32 32.83
CA SER A 474 -21.37 -30.92 33.29
C SER A 474 -20.11 -30.17 32.88
N LEU A 475 -20.27 -29.15 32.04
CA LEU A 475 -19.20 -28.22 31.65
C LEU A 475 -19.45 -26.86 32.31
N GLY A 476 -18.88 -26.68 33.50
CA GLY A 476 -19.00 -25.48 34.34
C GLY A 476 -17.65 -24.91 34.79
N LYS A 477 -17.70 -23.94 35.70
CA LYS A 477 -16.51 -23.22 36.22
C LYS A 477 -15.64 -24.07 37.14
N GLU A 478 -16.20 -25.14 37.70
CA GLU A 478 -15.54 -26.12 38.55
C GLU A 478 -14.52 -27.01 37.81
N CYS A 479 -14.55 -27.00 36.47
CA CYS A 479 -13.68 -27.81 35.65
C CYS A 479 -12.25 -27.24 35.64
N ASP A 480 -11.28 -28.07 36.02
CA ASP A 480 -9.89 -27.68 36.33
C ASP A 480 -8.86 -28.18 35.31
N LEU A 481 -9.11 -29.32 34.65
CA LEU A 481 -8.26 -29.87 33.59
C LEU A 481 -9.03 -30.10 32.29
N PHE A 482 -8.52 -29.57 31.18
CA PHE A 482 -9.09 -29.69 29.84
C PHE A 482 -8.12 -30.43 28.94
N ILE A 483 -8.46 -31.66 28.57
CA ILE A 483 -7.67 -32.50 27.66
C ILE A 483 -8.24 -32.34 26.26
N LEU A 484 -7.48 -31.70 25.36
CA LEU A 484 -7.88 -31.60 23.95
C LEU A 484 -7.63 -32.94 23.24
N VAL A 485 -8.55 -33.36 22.38
CA VAL A 485 -8.46 -34.62 21.61
C VAL A 485 -8.83 -34.35 20.16
N GLY A 486 -8.01 -34.78 19.21
CA GLY A 486 -8.33 -34.67 17.79
C GLY A 486 -7.08 -34.64 16.91
N LEU A 487 -7.30 -34.83 15.61
CA LEU A 487 -6.22 -34.90 14.61
C LEU A 487 -5.46 -33.56 14.45
N PRO A 488 -4.20 -33.57 13.98
CA PRO A 488 -3.54 -32.37 13.49
C PRO A 488 -4.41 -31.66 12.45
N GLY A 489 -4.59 -30.34 12.57
CA GLY A 489 -5.49 -29.57 11.70
C GLY A 489 -6.97 -29.55 12.14
N SER A 490 -7.34 -30.18 13.25
CA SER A 490 -8.73 -30.19 13.75
C SER A 490 -9.18 -28.89 14.45
N GLY A 491 -8.29 -27.91 14.66
CA GLY A 491 -8.61 -26.63 15.31
C GLY A 491 -8.28 -26.50 16.80
N LYS A 492 -7.67 -27.53 17.42
CA LYS A 492 -7.25 -27.52 18.84
C LYS A 492 -6.51 -26.26 19.27
N SER A 493 -5.38 -25.99 18.61
CA SER A 493 -4.53 -24.84 18.95
C SER A 493 -5.19 -23.50 18.69
N TRP A 494 -6.20 -23.42 17.82
CA TRP A 494 -7.00 -22.21 17.68
C TRP A 494 -7.83 -21.97 18.95
N VAL A 495 -8.51 -23.00 19.47
CA VAL A 495 -9.27 -22.91 20.74
C VAL A 495 -8.34 -22.59 21.91
N SER A 496 -7.18 -23.27 22.01
CA SER A 496 -6.18 -22.97 23.04
C SER A 496 -5.80 -21.49 23.01
N LYS A 497 -5.37 -20.97 21.84
CA LYS A 497 -4.96 -19.57 21.69
C LYS A 497 -6.10 -18.60 21.95
N ALA A 498 -7.32 -18.91 21.52
CA ALA A 498 -8.49 -18.06 21.76
C ALA A 498 -8.80 -17.95 23.27
N LEU A 499 -8.73 -19.05 24.01
CA LEU A 499 -8.92 -19.05 25.47
C LEU A 499 -7.82 -18.26 26.19
N LEU A 500 -6.55 -18.53 25.87
CA LEU A 500 -5.41 -17.83 26.47
C LEU A 500 -5.43 -16.33 26.15
N THR A 501 -5.80 -15.94 24.94
CA THR A 501 -5.83 -14.54 24.54
C THR A 501 -6.96 -13.77 25.23
N ARG A 502 -8.10 -14.43 25.49
CA ARG A 502 -9.25 -13.82 26.17
C ARG A 502 -9.06 -13.68 27.67
N ASP A 503 -8.40 -14.65 28.31
CA ASP A 503 -8.15 -14.62 29.75
C ASP A 503 -6.77 -15.22 30.11
N PRO A 504 -5.67 -14.50 29.84
CA PRO A 504 -4.32 -15.03 30.03
C PRO A 504 -3.98 -15.31 31.49
N SER A 505 -4.74 -14.77 32.45
CA SER A 505 -4.55 -15.01 33.89
C SER A 505 -5.18 -16.32 34.39
N GLU A 506 -6.13 -16.89 33.65
CA GLU A 506 -6.91 -18.05 34.10
C GLU A 506 -6.34 -19.38 33.60
N TRP A 507 -5.56 -19.37 32.51
CA TRP A 507 -5.18 -20.57 31.76
C TRP A 507 -3.69 -20.89 31.84
N ASP A 508 -3.38 -22.09 32.32
CA ASP A 508 -2.06 -22.72 32.23
C ASP A 508 -2.04 -23.67 31.01
N LEU A 509 -1.31 -23.30 29.95
CA LEU A 509 -1.19 -24.12 28.73
C LEU A 509 -0.04 -25.12 28.82
N ILE A 510 -0.35 -26.41 28.64
CA ILE A 510 0.61 -27.49 28.46
C ILE A 510 0.51 -27.96 27.00
N SER A 511 1.50 -27.58 26.19
CA SER A 511 1.54 -27.88 24.76
C SER A 511 2.80 -28.69 24.42
N GLN A 512 2.63 -29.84 23.77
CA GLN A 512 3.78 -30.62 23.30
C GLN A 512 4.46 -29.92 22.11
N ASP A 513 3.69 -29.23 21.27
CA ASP A 513 4.25 -28.53 20.11
C ASP A 513 5.16 -27.37 20.56
N ASP A 514 4.87 -26.75 21.70
CA ASP A 514 5.69 -25.66 22.26
C ASP A 514 6.89 -26.19 23.07
N SER A 515 6.70 -27.26 23.83
CA SER A 515 7.74 -27.83 24.70
C SER A 515 8.68 -28.83 24.01
N GLY A 516 8.33 -29.27 22.80
CA GLY A 516 9.10 -30.21 21.98
C GLY A 516 9.19 -31.64 22.51
N SER A 517 8.63 -31.95 23.69
CA SER A 517 8.79 -33.26 24.33
C SER A 517 7.60 -33.67 25.18
N ARG A 518 7.27 -34.97 25.11
CA ARG A 518 6.25 -35.59 25.97
C ARG A 518 6.63 -35.51 27.45
N SER A 519 7.89 -35.75 27.78
CA SER A 519 8.40 -35.73 29.16
C SER A 519 8.24 -34.36 29.83
N SER A 520 8.38 -33.26 29.07
CA SER A 520 8.09 -31.91 29.58
C SER A 520 6.62 -31.76 29.95
N CYS A 521 5.70 -32.23 29.10
CA CYS A 521 4.26 -32.23 29.41
C CYS A 521 3.94 -33.05 30.66
N GLU A 522 4.58 -34.22 30.82
CA GLU A 522 4.42 -35.09 32.01
C GLU A 522 4.92 -34.41 33.29
N SER A 523 6.04 -33.68 33.22
CA SER A 523 6.55 -32.90 34.34
C SER A 523 5.64 -31.72 34.69
N GLN A 524 5.09 -31.02 33.69
CA GLN A 524 4.22 -29.87 33.92
C GLN A 524 2.86 -30.28 34.49
N ILE A 525 2.22 -31.30 33.95
CA ILE A 525 0.89 -31.74 34.39
C ILE A 525 0.90 -32.33 35.80
N GLY A 526 2.04 -32.89 36.24
CA GLY A 526 2.21 -33.39 37.60
C GLY A 526 2.33 -32.30 38.68
N LYS A 527 2.51 -31.03 38.29
CA LYS A 527 2.58 -29.90 39.22
C LYS A 527 1.17 -29.35 39.45
N THR A 528 0.91 -28.90 40.67
CA THR A 528 -0.32 -28.17 40.99
C THR A 528 -0.34 -26.83 40.23
N PRO A 529 -1.38 -26.58 39.40
CA PRO A 529 -1.48 -25.37 38.59
C PRO A 529 -1.92 -24.15 39.42
N GLN A 530 -1.80 -22.96 38.83
CA GLN A 530 -2.32 -21.73 39.44
C GLN A 530 -3.76 -21.44 39.00
N GLY A 531 -4.15 -21.93 37.83
CA GLY A 531 -5.50 -21.80 37.28
C GLY A 531 -5.99 -23.09 36.63
N ARG A 532 -6.79 -22.93 35.57
CA ARG A 532 -7.32 -24.04 34.78
C ARG A 532 -6.27 -24.49 33.78
N VAL A 533 -6.08 -25.80 33.64
CA VAL A 533 -5.05 -26.38 32.79
C VAL A 533 -5.61 -26.80 31.46
N LEU A 534 -4.93 -26.42 30.38
CA LEU A 534 -5.27 -26.82 29.02
C LEU A 534 -4.14 -27.69 28.45
N LEU A 535 -4.42 -28.97 28.23
CA LEU A 535 -3.47 -29.92 27.64
C LEU A 535 -3.71 -30.00 26.13
N ASP A 536 -2.94 -29.23 25.37
CA ASP A 536 -3.01 -29.17 23.90
C ASP A 536 -2.10 -30.23 23.27
N ARG A 537 -2.70 -31.39 23.00
CA ARG A 537 -2.10 -32.51 22.25
C ARG A 537 -3.18 -33.21 21.44
N CYS A 538 -2.78 -34.13 20.56
CA CYS A 538 -3.77 -34.93 19.81
C CYS A 538 -4.52 -35.96 20.67
N ASN A 539 -3.86 -36.54 21.69
CA ASN A 539 -4.45 -37.43 22.69
C ASN A 539 -5.36 -38.55 22.13
N MET A 540 -4.87 -39.23 21.08
CA MET A 540 -5.66 -40.17 20.27
C MET A 540 -6.03 -41.46 21.00
N ALA A 541 -5.12 -42.02 21.81
CA ALA A 541 -5.33 -43.28 22.52
C ALA A 541 -5.98 -43.08 23.91
N ALA A 542 -6.88 -43.98 24.30
CA ALA A 542 -7.49 -43.96 25.63
C ALA A 542 -6.48 -44.23 26.77
N SER A 543 -5.45 -45.04 26.50
CA SER A 543 -4.35 -45.28 27.46
C SER A 543 -3.55 -44.01 27.74
N ASP A 544 -3.29 -43.19 26.73
CA ASP A 544 -2.60 -41.92 26.88
C ASP A 544 -3.39 -40.95 27.76
N ARG A 545 -4.70 -40.80 27.47
CA ARG A 545 -5.59 -39.93 28.26
C ARG A 545 -5.67 -40.36 29.71
N ARG A 546 -5.76 -41.67 29.98
CA ARG A 546 -5.69 -42.21 31.34
C ARG A 546 -4.37 -41.91 32.03
N GLY A 547 -3.25 -41.96 31.30
CA GLY A 547 -1.94 -41.55 31.82
C GLY A 547 -1.92 -40.10 32.30
N TRP A 548 -2.48 -39.17 31.52
CA TRP A 548 -2.61 -37.76 31.90
C TRP A 548 -3.45 -37.56 33.15
N LEU A 549 -4.62 -38.21 33.21
CA LEU A 549 -5.51 -38.15 34.36
C LEU A 549 -4.83 -38.68 35.64
N ASN A 550 -4.07 -39.77 35.52
CA ASN A 550 -3.31 -40.32 36.64
C ASN A 550 -2.22 -39.34 37.14
N LEU A 551 -1.49 -38.68 36.23
CA LEU A 551 -0.47 -37.69 36.61
C LEU A 551 -1.09 -36.45 37.27
N ALA A 552 -2.28 -36.03 36.83
CA ALA A 552 -3.00 -34.90 37.40
C ALA A 552 -3.77 -35.23 38.69
N SER A 553 -3.85 -36.50 39.09
CA SER A 553 -4.76 -36.98 40.14
C SER A 553 -4.58 -36.32 41.52
N ASN A 554 -3.42 -35.75 41.79
CA ASN A 554 -3.13 -35.06 43.05
C ASN A 554 -3.82 -33.68 43.18
N TRP A 555 -4.28 -33.09 42.08
CA TRP A 555 -4.88 -31.76 42.06
C TRP A 555 -6.16 -31.67 41.23
N CYS A 556 -6.29 -32.49 40.19
CA CYS A 556 -7.45 -32.49 39.29
C CYS A 556 -8.63 -33.25 39.90
N THR A 557 -9.77 -32.57 39.99
CA THR A 557 -11.04 -33.08 40.53
C THR A 557 -12.13 -33.19 39.47
N SER A 558 -12.07 -32.35 38.42
CA SER A 558 -13.11 -32.25 37.39
C SER A 558 -12.53 -32.12 35.98
N ALA A 559 -11.91 -33.20 35.51
CA ALA A 559 -11.36 -33.28 34.17
C ALA A 559 -12.44 -33.30 33.07
N VAL A 560 -12.19 -32.56 31.99
CA VAL A 560 -13.02 -32.46 30.79
C VAL A 560 -12.22 -32.93 29.57
N CYS A 561 -12.87 -33.72 28.72
CA CYS A 561 -12.37 -34.02 27.38
C CYS A 561 -12.99 -33.06 26.38
N ILE A 562 -12.17 -32.35 25.59
CA ILE A 562 -12.64 -31.56 24.44
C ILE A 562 -12.25 -32.31 23.17
N TRP A 563 -13.21 -32.96 22.54
CA TRP A 563 -13.00 -33.77 21.34
C TRP A 563 -13.38 -33.01 20.07
N PHE A 564 -12.40 -32.79 19.20
CA PHE A 564 -12.56 -32.23 17.87
C PHE A 564 -12.81 -33.35 16.86
N ASP A 565 -14.07 -33.54 16.50
CA ASP A 565 -14.59 -34.61 15.64
C ASP A 565 -14.75 -34.10 14.21
N TYR A 566 -13.62 -33.83 13.56
CA TYR A 566 -13.54 -33.40 12.16
C TYR A 566 -13.06 -34.52 11.25
N ASP A 567 -13.50 -34.51 10.00
CA ASP A 567 -13.05 -35.43 8.97
C ASP A 567 -11.52 -35.39 8.77
N SER A 568 -10.91 -36.56 8.56
CA SER A 568 -9.45 -36.68 8.45
C SER A 568 -8.89 -36.01 7.20
N ASN A 569 -9.63 -35.97 6.09
CA ASN A 569 -9.19 -35.30 4.87
C ASN A 569 -9.17 -33.79 5.07
N LEU A 570 -10.20 -33.24 5.74
CA LEU A 570 -10.24 -31.82 6.11
C LEU A 570 -9.10 -31.45 7.07
N CYS A 571 -8.88 -32.26 8.11
CA CYS A 571 -7.76 -32.09 9.04
C CYS A 571 -6.41 -32.12 8.33
N THR A 572 -6.22 -33.09 7.42
CA THR A 572 -5.00 -33.19 6.60
C THR A 572 -4.83 -31.95 5.74
N SER A 573 -5.87 -31.52 5.01
CA SER A 573 -5.82 -30.32 4.17
C SER A 573 -5.40 -29.08 4.98
N ARG A 574 -6.06 -28.82 6.12
CA ARG A 574 -5.70 -27.71 7.01
C ARG A 574 -4.27 -27.79 7.53
N ALA A 575 -3.81 -28.98 7.89
CA ALA A 575 -2.45 -29.19 8.38
C ALA A 575 -1.40 -28.97 7.25
N GLN A 576 -1.70 -29.34 6.01
CA GLN A 576 -0.84 -29.06 4.85
C GLN A 576 -0.71 -27.56 4.57
N MET A 577 -1.75 -26.78 4.86
CA MET A 577 -1.74 -25.34 4.61
C MET A 577 -1.04 -24.54 5.73
N ARG A 578 -0.50 -25.20 6.76
CA ARG A 578 0.15 -24.53 7.90
C ARG A 578 1.66 -24.41 7.66
N ALA A 579 2.11 -23.23 7.23
CA ALA A 579 3.53 -22.96 6.97
C ALA A 579 4.43 -23.09 8.21
N GLY A 580 3.96 -22.63 9.38
CA GLY A 580 4.78 -22.46 10.59
C GLY A 580 4.58 -23.53 11.68
N HIS A 581 4.33 -24.79 11.33
CA HIS A 581 4.29 -25.85 12.35
C HIS A 581 5.72 -26.29 12.72
N PRO A 582 6.14 -26.22 14.01
CA PRO A 582 7.52 -26.55 14.40
C PRO A 582 7.94 -27.98 14.05
N THR A 583 7.00 -28.94 14.15
CA THR A 583 7.28 -30.39 14.02
C THR A 583 6.66 -31.07 12.79
N LEU A 584 5.75 -30.41 12.05
CA LEU A 584 5.00 -31.00 10.94
C LEU A 584 4.94 -30.04 9.73
N PRO A 585 6.05 -29.85 9.01
CA PRO A 585 6.06 -29.01 7.80
C PRO A 585 5.18 -29.63 6.70
N PRO A 586 4.59 -28.81 5.81
CA PRO A 586 3.78 -29.28 4.68
C PRO A 586 4.51 -30.34 3.83
N GLY A 587 3.82 -31.45 3.54
CA GLY A 587 4.34 -32.56 2.76
C GLY A 587 3.85 -33.94 3.24
N SER A 588 4.57 -34.99 2.87
CA SER A 588 4.22 -36.38 3.22
C SER A 588 4.16 -36.63 4.73
N ARG A 589 5.00 -35.95 5.52
CA ARG A 589 5.04 -36.08 6.98
C ARG A 589 3.69 -35.78 7.64
N VAL A 590 2.99 -34.74 7.18
CA VAL A 590 1.64 -34.41 7.67
C VAL A 590 0.67 -35.54 7.41
N ARG A 591 0.61 -36.07 6.18
CA ARG A 591 -0.29 -37.19 5.83
C ARG A 591 -0.02 -38.41 6.70
N HIS A 592 1.25 -38.83 6.78
CA HIS A 592 1.64 -39.98 7.57
C HIS A 592 1.30 -39.82 9.06
N ALA A 593 1.51 -38.62 9.62
CA ALA A 593 1.17 -38.33 11.00
C ALA A 593 -0.35 -38.39 11.24
N VAL A 594 -1.16 -37.77 10.37
CA VAL A 594 -2.63 -37.79 10.50
C VAL A 594 -3.16 -39.21 10.32
N ASP A 595 -2.70 -39.96 9.32
CA ASP A 595 -3.11 -41.35 9.07
C ASP A 595 -2.77 -42.26 10.24
N GLN A 596 -1.55 -42.15 10.78
CA GLN A 596 -1.12 -42.93 11.94
C GLN A 596 -1.98 -42.60 13.16
N MET A 597 -2.20 -41.30 13.44
CA MET A 597 -3.01 -40.85 14.56
C MET A 597 -4.46 -41.31 14.44
N GLN A 598 -5.03 -41.28 13.23
CA GLN A 598 -6.38 -41.76 12.96
C GLN A 598 -6.52 -43.26 13.24
N ARG A 599 -5.53 -44.08 12.86
CA ARG A 599 -5.52 -45.53 13.16
C ARG A 599 -5.42 -45.82 14.65
N THR A 600 -4.75 -44.96 15.41
CA THR A 600 -4.62 -45.07 16.88
C THR A 600 -5.84 -44.49 17.63
N PHE A 601 -6.73 -43.78 16.95
CA PHE A 601 -7.84 -43.09 17.59
C PHE A 601 -8.78 -44.04 18.32
N VAL A 602 -9.08 -43.71 19.59
CA VAL A 602 -10.13 -44.34 20.37
C VAL A 602 -11.08 -43.25 20.85
N LYS A 603 -12.36 -43.38 20.50
CA LYS A 603 -13.43 -42.44 20.90
C LYS A 603 -13.40 -42.22 22.44
N PRO A 604 -13.36 -40.96 22.91
CA PRO A 604 -13.39 -40.66 24.35
C PRO A 604 -14.68 -41.15 25.03
N THR A 605 -14.57 -41.65 26.26
CA THR A 605 -15.73 -42.09 27.07
C THR A 605 -15.57 -41.75 28.55
N PHE A 606 -16.69 -41.70 29.29
CA PHE A 606 -16.70 -41.51 30.76
C PHE A 606 -15.92 -42.59 31.53
N LYS A 607 -15.73 -43.78 30.96
CA LYS A 607 -14.93 -44.87 31.58
C LYS A 607 -13.46 -44.51 31.78
N GLU A 608 -13.00 -43.43 31.15
CA GLU A 608 -11.62 -42.94 31.29
C GLU A 608 -11.44 -42.08 32.53
N GLY A 609 -12.51 -41.54 33.13
CA GLY A 609 -12.46 -40.68 34.32
C GLY A 609 -12.87 -39.22 34.09
N PHE A 610 -13.33 -38.87 32.89
CA PHE A 610 -13.83 -37.52 32.59
C PHE A 610 -15.17 -37.24 33.28
N LYS A 611 -15.38 -36.00 33.73
CA LYS A 611 -16.68 -35.49 34.23
C LYS A 611 -17.58 -34.95 33.13
N ALA A 612 -16.96 -34.49 32.03
CA ALA A 612 -17.67 -34.08 30.83
C ALA A 612 -16.86 -34.34 29.56
N ILE A 613 -17.58 -34.50 28.45
CA ILE A 613 -17.03 -34.60 27.09
C ILE A 613 -17.73 -33.54 26.24
N ALA A 614 -16.96 -32.55 25.79
CA ALA A 614 -17.41 -31.53 24.85
C ALA A 614 -16.96 -31.92 23.43
N ILE A 615 -17.89 -31.99 22.48
CA ILE A 615 -17.62 -32.44 21.10
C ILE A 615 -17.79 -31.27 20.14
N VAL A 616 -16.69 -30.93 19.46
CA VAL A 616 -16.59 -29.84 18.49
C VAL A 616 -16.59 -30.41 17.08
N ARG A 617 -17.59 -30.04 16.28
CA ARG A 617 -17.80 -30.53 14.89
C ARG A 617 -17.88 -29.43 13.84
N SER A 618 -17.88 -28.17 14.26
CA SER A 618 -17.91 -27.00 13.38
C SER A 618 -17.18 -25.84 14.04
N PHE A 619 -16.80 -24.83 13.25
CA PHE A 619 -16.18 -23.63 13.78
C PHE A 619 -17.13 -22.89 14.76
N ALA A 620 -18.43 -22.89 14.48
CA ALA A 620 -19.44 -22.34 15.38
C ALA A 620 -19.45 -23.04 16.75
N ALA A 621 -19.34 -24.38 16.79
CA ALA A 621 -19.20 -25.13 18.04
C ALA A 621 -17.89 -24.78 18.79
N ALA A 622 -16.80 -24.54 18.06
CA ALA A 622 -15.53 -24.12 18.65
C ALA A 622 -15.64 -22.71 19.27
N GLN A 623 -16.31 -21.77 18.58
CA GLN A 623 -16.59 -20.44 19.11
C GLN A 623 -17.50 -20.51 20.34
N GLU A 624 -18.57 -21.31 20.30
CA GLU A 624 -19.46 -21.54 21.44
C GLU A 624 -18.69 -22.07 22.65
N LEU A 625 -17.78 -23.04 22.45
CA LEU A 625 -16.91 -23.56 23.49
C LEU A 625 -16.02 -22.47 24.09
N VAL A 626 -15.36 -21.65 23.26
CA VAL A 626 -14.52 -20.54 23.73
C VAL A 626 -15.35 -19.55 24.55
N LEU A 627 -16.54 -19.16 24.06
CA LEU A 627 -17.44 -18.23 24.76
C LEU A 627 -17.92 -18.80 26.09
N ARG A 628 -18.26 -20.09 26.15
CA ARG A 628 -18.74 -20.75 27.37
C ARG A 628 -17.66 -20.87 28.44
N LEU A 629 -16.40 -21.03 28.04
CA LEU A 629 -15.26 -21.19 28.95
C LEU A 629 -14.55 -19.86 29.27
N SER A 630 -14.90 -18.77 28.59
CA SER A 630 -14.37 -17.42 28.81
C SER A 630 -15.30 -16.58 29.68
N PRO A 631 -14.80 -15.52 30.32
CA PRO A 631 -15.64 -14.50 30.92
C PRO A 631 -16.58 -13.85 29.88
N ALA A 632 -17.80 -13.52 30.30
CA ALA A 632 -18.72 -12.76 29.47
C ALA A 632 -18.14 -11.38 29.17
N ILE A 633 -18.18 -10.97 27.90
CA ILE A 633 -17.74 -9.65 27.49
C ILE A 633 -18.90 -8.68 27.61
N GLY A 634 -18.75 -7.74 28.53
CA GLY A 634 -19.64 -6.62 28.69
C GLY A 634 -18.98 -5.29 28.38
N ILE A 635 -19.71 -4.24 28.73
CA ILE A 635 -19.28 -2.85 28.63
C ILE A 635 -18.02 -2.66 29.46
N PHE A 636 -16.99 -2.12 28.81
CA PHE A 636 -15.83 -1.64 29.51
C PHE A 636 -15.99 -0.14 29.75
N LYS A 637 -16.38 0.25 30.97
CA LYS A 637 -16.56 1.66 31.31
C LYS A 637 -15.22 2.38 31.20
N PHE A 638 -15.15 3.43 30.39
CA PHE A 638 -13.94 4.24 30.31
C PHE A 638 -13.59 4.75 31.73
N PRO A 639 -12.36 4.50 32.23
CA PRO A 639 -11.99 4.84 33.60
C PRO A 639 -12.16 6.34 33.88
N ARG A 640 -12.55 6.68 35.12
CA ARG A 640 -12.56 8.09 35.54
C ARG A 640 -11.12 8.60 35.53
N THR A 641 -10.87 9.69 34.80
CA THR A 641 -9.57 10.36 34.79
C THR A 641 -9.46 11.30 36.00
N PRO A 642 -8.42 11.21 36.85
CA PRO A 642 -8.27 12.08 38.00
C PRO A 642 -7.85 13.51 37.61
N HIS A 643 -8.24 14.50 38.42
CA HIS A 643 -7.70 15.86 38.33
C HIS A 643 -6.29 15.91 38.92
N LEU A 644 -5.32 16.38 38.13
CA LEU A 644 -3.94 16.61 38.59
C LEU A 644 -3.81 17.90 39.38
N ILE A 645 -4.49 18.95 38.90
CA ILE A 645 -4.58 20.26 39.53
C ILE A 645 -6.05 20.64 39.55
N ASN A 646 -6.60 20.88 40.73
CA ASN A 646 -7.96 21.38 40.86
C ASN A 646 -7.97 22.91 40.75
N LEU A 647 -8.41 23.43 39.61
CA LEU A 647 -8.57 24.86 39.36
C LEU A 647 -9.96 25.40 39.76
N GLY A 648 -10.77 24.60 40.46
CA GLY A 648 -12.15 24.93 40.83
C GLY A 648 -13.22 24.26 39.96
N ALA A 649 -12.82 23.44 38.99
CA ALA A 649 -13.72 22.73 38.06
C ALA A 649 -14.05 21.28 38.48
N ALA A 650 -13.46 20.77 39.57
CA ALA A 650 -13.77 19.43 40.06
C ALA A 650 -15.13 19.41 40.79
N THR A 651 -15.94 18.41 40.49
CA THR A 651 -17.24 18.15 41.15
C THR A 651 -17.09 17.14 42.29
N SER A 652 -18.13 16.94 43.11
CA SER A 652 -18.13 15.93 44.18
C SER A 652 -17.93 14.48 43.68
N ASP A 653 -18.13 14.24 42.38
CA ASP A 653 -17.95 12.95 41.73
C ASP A 653 -16.54 12.73 41.15
N ASP A 654 -15.66 13.74 41.17
CA ASP A 654 -14.31 13.67 40.61
C ASP A 654 -13.28 13.11 41.61
N ILE A 655 -12.31 12.37 41.08
CA ILE A 655 -11.14 11.89 41.84
C ILE A 655 -10.06 12.97 41.72
N VAL A 656 -9.55 13.46 42.84
CA VAL A 656 -8.43 14.42 42.88
C VAL A 656 -7.19 13.67 43.38
N THR A 657 -6.08 13.76 42.64
CA THR A 657 -4.80 13.16 43.00
C THR A 657 -3.73 14.25 42.97
N GLU A 658 -2.84 14.29 43.96
CA GLU A 658 -1.73 15.25 43.98
C GLU A 658 -0.73 14.97 42.85
N THR A 659 -0.23 16.02 42.19
CA THR A 659 0.79 15.96 41.12
C THR A 659 2.05 15.19 41.55
N ALA A 660 2.38 15.15 42.84
CA ALA A 660 3.51 14.42 43.40
C ALA A 660 3.43 12.88 43.21
N VAL A 661 2.25 12.33 42.90
CA VAL A 661 2.04 10.88 42.65
C VAL A 661 2.31 10.51 41.17
N PHE A 662 2.36 11.50 40.27
CA PHE A 662 2.77 11.28 38.88
C PHE A 662 4.29 11.18 38.83
N SER A 663 4.80 9.99 38.47
CA SER A 663 6.23 9.75 38.29
C SER A 663 6.84 10.81 37.36
N THR A 664 7.91 11.48 37.80
CA THR A 664 8.71 12.37 36.95
C THR A 664 9.55 11.61 35.92
N ARG A 665 9.54 10.27 35.99
CA ARG A 665 10.17 9.37 35.01
C ARG A 665 9.08 8.86 34.07
N GLY A 666 9.19 9.20 32.79
CA GLY A 666 8.30 8.75 31.71
C GLY A 666 8.18 9.78 30.59
N HIS A 667 7.80 9.35 29.39
CA HIS A 667 7.49 10.25 28.28
C HIS A 667 6.06 10.80 28.48
N VAL A 668 5.92 12.12 28.60
CA VAL A 668 4.63 12.76 28.83
C VAL A 668 4.05 13.21 27.51
N VAL A 669 2.79 12.84 27.27
CA VAL A 669 1.99 13.32 26.14
C VAL A 669 0.77 14.05 26.67
N ILE A 670 0.61 15.30 26.28
CA ILE A 670 -0.53 16.14 26.64
C ILE A 670 -1.33 16.44 25.39
N THR A 671 -2.63 16.17 25.41
CA THR A 671 -3.57 16.47 24.33
C THR A 671 -4.63 17.45 24.76
N GLU A 672 -5.27 18.11 23.80
CA GLU A 672 -6.48 18.88 24.06
C GLU A 672 -7.55 17.96 24.65
N LYS A 673 -8.18 18.38 25.75
CA LYS A 673 -9.38 17.72 26.27
C LYS A 673 -10.60 18.26 25.52
N ILE A 674 -11.37 17.35 24.94
CA ILE A 674 -12.53 17.66 24.12
C ILE A 674 -13.83 17.46 24.91
N ASP A 675 -14.74 18.42 24.78
CA ASP A 675 -16.05 18.43 25.46
C ASP A 675 -17.12 17.79 24.57
N GLY A 676 -17.30 16.48 24.72
CA GLY A 676 -18.26 15.68 23.97
C GLY A 676 -18.90 14.56 24.78
N ALA A 677 -19.43 13.56 24.09
CA ALA A 677 -19.92 12.34 24.70
C ALA A 677 -18.93 11.19 24.49
N ASN A 678 -18.41 10.63 25.59
CA ASN A 678 -17.49 9.50 25.56
C ASN A 678 -18.05 8.34 24.73
N MET A 679 -17.25 7.83 23.79
CA MET A 679 -17.69 6.76 22.90
C MET A 679 -16.58 5.74 22.67
N GLY A 680 -16.95 4.48 22.61
CA GLY A 680 -16.08 3.35 22.35
C GLY A 680 -16.61 2.47 21.23
N PHE A 681 -15.74 2.03 20.33
CA PHE A 681 -16.03 1.10 19.24
C PHE A 681 -15.28 -0.21 19.43
N SER A 682 -15.96 -1.34 19.29
CA SER A 682 -15.36 -2.69 19.30
C SER A 682 -16.04 -3.60 18.28
N LEU A 683 -15.48 -4.77 17.97
CA LEU A 683 -16.14 -5.75 17.10
C LEU A 683 -17.04 -6.70 17.89
N SER A 684 -18.05 -7.23 17.20
CA SER A 684 -18.79 -8.40 17.66
C SER A 684 -17.92 -9.67 17.60
N SER A 685 -18.31 -10.70 18.36
CA SER A 685 -17.57 -11.98 18.48
C SER A 685 -17.40 -12.73 17.16
N ASP A 686 -18.28 -12.49 16.19
CA ASP A 686 -18.28 -13.06 14.84
C ASP A 686 -17.64 -12.15 13.79
N HIS A 687 -17.04 -11.03 14.21
CA HIS A 687 -16.44 -9.99 13.35
C HIS A 687 -17.43 -9.31 12.37
N SER A 688 -18.74 -9.50 12.52
CA SER A 688 -19.72 -9.02 11.54
C SER A 688 -20.22 -7.60 11.76
N ARG A 689 -20.09 -7.06 12.98
CA ARG A 689 -20.67 -5.76 13.36
C ARG A 689 -19.71 -4.94 14.20
N ILE A 690 -19.79 -3.63 14.01
CA ILE A 690 -19.27 -2.65 14.96
C ILE A 690 -20.27 -2.51 16.11
N ILE A 691 -19.78 -2.72 17.33
CA ILE A 691 -20.51 -2.49 18.57
C ILE A 691 -20.09 -1.12 19.11
N VAL A 692 -21.08 -0.26 19.37
CA VAL A 692 -20.85 1.08 19.90
C VAL A 692 -21.30 1.15 21.35
N GLN A 693 -20.41 1.63 22.22
CA GLN A 693 -20.70 1.90 23.63
C GLN A 693 -20.52 3.38 23.94
N ASN A 694 -21.46 3.93 24.71
CA ASN A 694 -21.20 5.12 25.51
C ASN A 694 -20.55 4.68 26.85
N ARG A 695 -20.37 5.59 27.80
CA ARG A 695 -19.68 5.34 29.08
C ARG A 695 -20.22 4.15 29.88
N SER A 696 -21.53 3.87 29.82
CA SER A 696 -22.18 2.90 30.72
C SER A 696 -23.20 1.96 30.06
N HIS A 697 -23.55 2.18 28.80
CA HIS A 697 -24.52 1.39 28.04
C HIS A 697 -24.12 1.35 26.56
N TYR A 698 -24.58 0.33 25.83
CA TYR A 698 -24.48 0.29 24.37
C TYR A 698 -25.47 1.29 23.75
N VAL A 699 -25.09 1.86 22.61
CA VAL A 699 -25.88 2.89 21.92
C VAL A 699 -25.97 2.63 20.43
N ASP A 700 -27.05 3.12 19.83
CA ASP A 700 -27.29 3.14 18.40
C ASP A 700 -27.99 4.44 17.98
N SER A 701 -28.37 4.53 16.70
CA SER A 701 -29.03 5.74 16.15
C SER A 701 -30.42 6.01 16.72
N SER A 702 -31.03 5.02 17.39
CA SER A 702 -32.35 5.13 18.01
C SER A 702 -32.31 5.50 19.50
N THR A 703 -31.13 5.38 20.13
CA THR A 703 -30.98 5.49 21.58
C THR A 703 -31.21 6.91 22.12
N HIS A 704 -30.71 7.94 21.41
CA HIS A 704 -30.86 9.35 21.79
C HIS A 704 -30.67 10.26 20.57
N GLU A 705 -31.25 11.47 20.58
CA GLU A 705 -31.16 12.42 19.46
C GLU A 705 -29.71 12.76 19.06
N GLN A 706 -28.82 12.82 20.06
CA GLN A 706 -27.38 13.05 19.84
C GLN A 706 -26.70 11.95 19.00
N PHE A 707 -27.24 10.73 18.99
CA PHE A 707 -26.69 9.59 18.26
C PHE A 707 -27.36 9.36 16.91
N LYS A 708 -28.31 10.21 16.49
CA LYS A 708 -29.09 10.03 15.26
C LYS A 708 -28.23 9.88 13.99
N LYS A 709 -27.03 10.48 13.95
CA LYS A 709 -26.08 10.40 12.84
C LYS A 709 -25.03 9.28 12.99
N LEU A 710 -25.04 8.56 14.11
CA LEU A 710 -24.04 7.55 14.44
C LEU A 710 -24.01 6.41 13.41
N GLY A 711 -25.17 5.91 12.97
CA GLY A 711 -25.25 4.81 12.01
C GLY A 711 -24.59 5.14 10.67
N MET A 712 -24.85 6.34 10.13
CA MET A 712 -24.20 6.78 8.88
C MET A 712 -22.70 7.00 9.05
N TRP A 713 -22.27 7.51 10.21
CA TRP A 713 -20.84 7.67 10.50
C TRP A 713 -20.14 6.31 10.58
N VAL A 714 -20.72 5.33 11.29
CA VAL A 714 -20.18 3.97 11.38
C VAL A 714 -20.09 3.31 10.01
N GLU A 715 -21.10 3.48 9.15
CA GLU A 715 -21.08 2.95 7.78
C GLU A 715 -19.97 3.59 6.95
N HIS A 716 -19.85 4.93 6.98
CA HIS A 716 -18.82 5.66 6.24
C HIS A 716 -17.39 5.27 6.67
N HIS A 717 -17.19 4.99 7.96
CA HIS A 717 -15.91 4.59 8.53
C HIS A 717 -15.77 3.07 8.78
N HIS A 718 -16.63 2.24 8.19
CA HIS A 718 -16.67 0.80 8.49
C HIS A 718 -15.32 0.12 8.22
N GLU A 719 -14.75 0.33 7.04
CA GLU A 719 -13.44 -0.23 6.66
C GLU A 719 -12.31 0.31 7.54
N ASP A 720 -12.38 1.57 7.94
CA ASP A 720 -11.39 2.18 8.83
C ASP A 720 -11.46 1.59 10.24
N LEU A 721 -12.65 1.41 10.79
CA LEU A 721 -12.86 0.74 12.07
C LEU A 721 -12.41 -0.73 12.02
N LEU A 722 -12.63 -1.43 10.90
CA LEU A 722 -12.11 -2.79 10.73
C LEU A 722 -10.57 -2.85 10.73
N LYS A 723 -9.88 -1.89 10.09
CA LYS A 723 -8.41 -1.80 10.13
C LYS A 723 -7.89 -1.60 11.56
N VAL A 724 -8.62 -0.87 12.39
CA VAL A 724 -8.26 -0.58 13.79
C VAL A 724 -8.60 -1.74 14.72
N LEU A 725 -9.76 -2.38 14.56
CA LEU A 725 -10.30 -3.32 15.54
C LEU A 725 -10.03 -4.79 15.18
N ASN A 726 -10.01 -5.15 13.90
CA ASN A 726 -9.86 -6.53 13.44
C ASN A 726 -8.38 -6.96 13.36
N ARG A 727 -7.67 -6.82 14.48
CA ARG A 727 -6.21 -7.02 14.56
C ARG A 727 -5.80 -8.36 15.16
N ASP A 728 -6.75 -9.11 15.73
CA ASP A 728 -6.50 -10.40 16.38
C ASP A 728 -7.53 -11.43 15.89
N SER A 729 -7.04 -12.51 15.26
CA SER A 729 -7.86 -13.58 14.71
C SER A 729 -8.39 -14.57 15.76
N TYR A 730 -7.94 -14.46 17.01
CA TYR A 730 -8.37 -15.31 18.12
C TYR A 730 -9.31 -14.59 19.09
N PHE A 731 -9.34 -13.25 19.05
CA PHE A 731 -10.15 -12.44 19.95
C PHE A 731 -10.71 -11.20 19.23
N ALA A 732 -11.87 -11.38 18.58
CA ALA A 732 -12.54 -10.31 17.82
C ALA A 732 -12.79 -9.04 18.65
N GLU A 733 -13.30 -9.21 19.87
CA GLU A 733 -13.71 -8.10 20.74
C GLU A 733 -12.55 -7.50 21.54
N ARG A 734 -11.29 -7.89 21.23
CA ARG A 734 -10.08 -7.56 22.01
C ARG A 734 -9.86 -6.06 22.16
N TYR A 735 -10.02 -5.32 21.06
CA TYR A 735 -9.69 -3.89 21.02
C TYR A 735 -10.94 -3.03 21.15
N ILE A 736 -10.79 -1.91 21.88
CA ILE A 736 -11.81 -0.86 21.96
C ILE A 736 -11.16 0.47 21.61
N LEU A 737 -11.59 1.09 20.51
CA LEU A 737 -11.19 2.44 20.15
C LEU A 737 -12.05 3.44 20.91
N PHE A 738 -11.46 4.24 21.78
CA PHE A 738 -12.13 5.28 22.55
C PHE A 738 -11.88 6.67 21.95
N GLY A 739 -12.92 7.49 22.00
CA GLY A 739 -12.89 8.87 21.56
C GLY A 739 -14.07 9.66 22.10
N GLU A 740 -14.20 10.90 21.63
CA GLU A 740 -15.33 11.78 21.94
C GLU A 740 -16.25 11.89 20.71
N TRP A 741 -17.55 11.66 20.94
CA TRP A 741 -18.61 11.94 19.98
C TRP A 741 -19.00 13.41 20.04
N MET A 742 -18.93 14.08 18.89
CA MET A 742 -18.96 15.54 18.79
C MET A 742 -20.17 16.07 18.01
N PHE A 743 -21.21 15.26 17.82
CA PHE A 743 -22.40 15.72 17.09
C PHE A 743 -23.13 16.85 17.83
N ALA A 744 -23.39 16.66 19.13
CA ALA A 744 -24.07 17.62 19.97
C ALA A 744 -23.10 18.62 20.60
N THR A 745 -23.48 19.90 20.63
CA THR A 745 -22.83 20.89 21.47
C THR A 745 -23.20 20.63 22.93
N HIS A 746 -22.20 20.34 23.75
CA HIS A 746 -22.36 20.27 25.20
C HIS A 746 -22.18 21.68 25.78
N SER A 747 -20.98 22.01 26.25
CA SER A 747 -20.66 23.33 26.82
C SER A 747 -19.87 24.18 25.82
N ILE A 748 -18.98 23.56 25.04
CA ILE A 748 -18.18 24.25 24.01
C ILE A 748 -18.85 24.12 22.62
N PRO A 749 -19.19 25.24 21.95
CA PRO A 749 -19.79 25.23 20.61
C PRO A 749 -18.71 25.10 19.53
N TYR A 750 -18.20 23.89 19.32
CA TYR A 750 -17.17 23.65 18.31
C TYR A 750 -17.65 24.05 16.90
N THR A 751 -16.78 24.69 16.12
CA THR A 751 -17.15 25.30 14.81
C THR A 751 -16.49 24.67 13.60
N HIS A 752 -15.31 24.05 13.77
CA HIS A 752 -14.52 23.51 12.66
C HIS A 752 -13.88 22.18 13.06
N LEU A 753 -14.70 21.24 13.53
CA LEU A 753 -14.23 19.87 13.80
C LEU A 753 -13.88 19.16 12.48
N PRO A 754 -12.82 18.34 12.44
CA PRO A 754 -12.45 17.59 11.24
C PRO A 754 -13.44 16.46 10.93
N ASP A 755 -14.14 15.96 11.95
CA ASP A 755 -15.16 14.92 11.86
C ASP A 755 -16.04 14.89 13.14
N ARG A 756 -17.06 14.03 13.18
CA ARG A 756 -18.00 13.84 14.30
C ARG A 756 -17.45 12.98 15.43
N PHE A 757 -16.31 12.33 15.25
CA PHE A 757 -15.65 11.54 16.28
C PHE A 757 -14.15 11.87 16.32
N LEU A 758 -13.61 12.05 17.52
CA LEU A 758 -12.18 12.28 17.74
C LEU A 758 -11.62 11.18 18.62
N ALA A 759 -10.77 10.32 18.05
CA ALA A 759 -10.11 9.24 18.78
C ALA A 759 -9.05 9.77 19.75
N PHE A 760 -8.95 9.18 20.94
CA PHE A 760 -7.94 9.58 21.94
C PHE A 760 -7.20 8.42 22.61
N ASP A 761 -7.80 7.22 22.70
CA ASP A 761 -7.17 6.06 23.36
C ASP A 761 -7.61 4.74 22.68
N LEU A 762 -6.78 3.70 22.78
CA LEU A 762 -7.11 2.34 22.34
C LEU A 762 -6.83 1.37 23.50
N TYR A 763 -7.85 0.62 23.90
CA TYR A 763 -7.77 -0.34 24.99
C TYR A 763 -7.62 -1.76 24.45
N ASP A 764 -6.71 -2.54 25.06
CA ASP A 764 -6.53 -3.97 24.78
C ASP A 764 -7.07 -4.80 25.96
N ARG A 765 -8.17 -5.51 25.76
CA ARG A 765 -8.81 -6.37 26.77
C ARG A 765 -7.93 -7.55 27.19
N SER A 766 -7.07 -8.05 26.30
CA SER A 766 -6.21 -9.21 26.57
C SER A 766 -5.14 -8.85 27.58
N SER A 767 -4.38 -7.79 27.29
CA SER A 767 -3.30 -7.31 28.18
C SER A 767 -3.79 -6.40 29.31
N ARG A 768 -5.05 -5.95 29.24
CA ARG A 768 -5.66 -4.95 30.15
C ARG A 768 -4.87 -3.64 30.19
N THR A 769 -4.33 -3.22 29.05
CA THR A 769 -3.49 -2.03 28.93
C THR A 769 -4.00 -1.08 27.84
N TRP A 770 -3.43 0.12 27.81
CA TRP A 770 -3.76 1.18 26.84
C TRP A 770 -2.56 1.39 25.92
N ALA A 771 -2.81 1.48 24.62
CA ALA A 771 -1.79 1.86 23.66
C ALA A 771 -1.32 3.29 23.90
N ASP A 772 -0.02 3.53 23.76
CA ASP A 772 0.56 4.88 23.79
C ASP A 772 0.16 5.71 22.56
N ARG A 773 0.55 6.98 22.56
CA ARG A 773 0.19 7.92 21.49
C ARG A 773 0.76 7.51 20.15
N GLU A 774 2.02 7.09 20.11
CA GLU A 774 2.71 6.70 18.88
C GLU A 774 2.03 5.49 18.25
N THR A 775 1.78 4.42 19.02
CA THR A 775 1.10 3.22 18.52
C THR A 775 -0.30 3.53 18.00
N LEU A 776 -1.06 4.38 18.71
CA LEU A 776 -2.40 4.77 18.25
C LEU A 776 -2.35 5.58 16.95
N ALA A 777 -1.41 6.52 16.82
CA ALA A 777 -1.21 7.30 15.60
C ALA A 777 -0.82 6.41 14.41
N ASP A 778 0.09 5.47 14.61
CA ASP A 778 0.48 4.50 13.58
C ASP A 778 -0.73 3.67 13.11
N ILE A 779 -1.56 3.21 14.04
CA ILE A 779 -2.77 2.43 13.72
C ILE A 779 -3.77 3.26 12.91
N LEU A 780 -3.93 4.54 13.24
CA LEU A 780 -4.89 5.43 12.58
C LEU A 780 -4.36 6.07 11.29
N SER A 781 -3.05 6.02 11.03
CA SER A 781 -2.39 6.64 9.85
C SER A 781 -2.95 6.15 8.50
N ALA A 782 -3.49 4.94 8.47
CA ALA A 782 -4.12 4.34 7.29
C ALA A 782 -5.65 4.53 7.24
N THR A 783 -6.18 5.45 8.03
CA THR A 783 -7.61 5.73 8.19
C THR A 783 -7.92 7.22 8.05
N SER A 784 -9.19 7.52 7.85
CA SER A 784 -9.72 8.88 7.86
C SER A 784 -10.14 9.38 9.26
N ILE A 785 -10.04 8.52 10.29
CA ILE A 785 -10.49 8.83 11.66
C ILE A 785 -9.51 9.79 12.34
N PRO A 786 -9.95 11.00 12.73
CA PRO A 786 -9.05 11.99 13.31
C PRO A 786 -8.73 11.70 14.78
N LEU A 787 -7.52 12.08 15.17
CA LEU A 787 -7.02 12.03 16.54
C LEU A 787 -7.18 13.38 17.24
N VAL A 788 -7.36 13.35 18.56
CA VAL A 788 -7.22 14.57 19.37
C VAL A 788 -5.83 15.20 19.20
N PRO A 789 -5.74 16.54 19.17
CA PRO A 789 -4.49 17.25 18.90
C PRO A 789 -3.56 17.20 20.10
N VAL A 790 -2.26 17.09 19.82
CA VAL A 790 -1.19 17.11 20.81
C VAL A 790 -0.86 18.57 21.12
N ILE A 791 -0.78 18.88 22.41
CA ILE A 791 -0.32 20.17 22.94
C ILE A 791 1.15 20.10 23.34
N HIS A 792 1.59 18.98 23.94
CA HIS A 792 2.97 18.80 24.40
C HIS A 792 3.41 17.34 24.35
N GLN A 793 4.69 17.11 24.07
CA GLN A 793 5.36 15.82 24.18
C GLN A 793 6.77 16.01 24.76
N GLY A 794 7.16 15.16 25.71
CA GLY A 794 8.52 15.19 26.28
C GLY A 794 8.54 15.00 27.79
N ALA A 795 9.33 15.83 28.49
CA ALA A 795 9.38 15.83 29.95
C ALA A 795 8.08 16.40 30.55
N MET A 796 7.79 16.05 31.82
CA MET A 796 6.66 16.61 32.55
C MET A 796 6.80 18.13 32.70
N PRO A 797 5.84 18.94 32.20
CA PRO A 797 5.88 20.39 32.36
C PRO A 797 5.73 20.81 33.83
N LEU A 798 6.17 22.02 34.15
CA LEU A 798 5.95 22.62 35.45
C LEU A 798 4.46 22.96 35.66
N ASP A 799 4.02 23.02 36.92
CA ASP A 799 2.65 23.42 37.30
C ASP A 799 2.20 24.73 36.63
N THR A 800 3.10 25.70 36.48
CA THR A 800 2.84 26.98 35.81
C THR A 800 2.59 26.81 34.31
N GLU A 801 3.33 25.93 33.65
CA GLU A 801 3.15 25.61 32.22
C GLU A 801 1.83 24.87 32.00
N LEU A 802 1.51 23.90 32.85
CA LEU A 802 0.23 23.16 32.80
C LEU A 802 -0.98 24.10 32.95
N ARG A 803 -0.90 25.10 33.83
CA ARG A 803 -1.93 26.14 34.01
C ARG A 803 -2.06 27.06 32.80
N ASN A 804 -0.96 27.34 32.09
CA ASN A 804 -1.00 28.12 30.85
C ASN A 804 -1.61 27.30 29.70
N MET A 805 -1.33 25.99 29.63
CA MET A 805 -1.85 25.12 28.57
C MET A 805 -3.38 25.06 28.54
N VAL A 806 -4.06 25.11 29.70
CA VAL A 806 -5.54 25.13 29.75
C VAL A 806 -6.16 26.46 29.31
N GLN A 807 -5.35 27.50 29.09
CA GLN A 807 -5.77 28.80 28.55
C GLN A 807 -5.48 28.93 27.05
N LEU A 808 -4.86 27.93 26.43
CA LEU A 808 -4.60 27.93 24.99
C LEU A 808 -5.91 27.93 24.21
N LYS A 809 -5.86 28.55 23.03
CA LYS A 809 -6.95 28.48 22.06
C LYS A 809 -7.09 27.04 21.54
N SER A 810 -8.33 26.56 21.46
CA SER A 810 -8.66 25.24 20.90
C SER A 810 -8.37 25.18 19.41
N ASN A 811 -8.02 24.00 18.91
CA ASN A 811 -7.87 23.75 17.48
C ASN A 811 -9.21 23.68 16.72
N PHE A 812 -10.34 23.66 17.43
CA PHE A 812 -11.66 23.37 16.82
C PHE A 812 -12.71 24.47 17.01
N TRP A 813 -12.38 25.55 17.73
CA TRP A 813 -13.24 26.74 17.86
C TRP A 813 -12.47 28.00 18.28
N ASP A 814 -13.13 29.15 18.18
CA ASP A 814 -12.55 30.46 18.51
C ASP A 814 -12.65 30.79 20.02
N GLY A 815 -12.06 29.92 20.84
CA GLY A 815 -12.01 30.10 22.29
C GLY A 815 -11.08 29.11 22.97
N PRO A 816 -10.98 29.12 24.31
CA PRO A 816 -10.03 28.29 25.02
C PRO A 816 -10.41 26.81 24.96
N VAL A 817 -9.42 25.94 25.10
CA VAL A 817 -9.64 24.50 25.33
C VAL A 817 -10.52 24.25 26.57
N GLU A 818 -11.23 23.12 26.63
CA GLU A 818 -11.89 22.69 27.88
C GLU A 818 -10.85 22.52 29.00
N GLY A 819 -9.73 21.94 28.60
CA GLY A 819 -8.62 21.58 29.46
C GLY A 819 -7.61 20.73 28.70
N ILE A 820 -6.77 20.05 29.44
CA ILE A 820 -5.76 19.15 28.91
C ILE A 820 -5.90 17.76 29.50
N TYR A 821 -5.59 16.77 28.68
CA TYR A 821 -5.50 15.37 29.07
C TYR A 821 -4.03 14.95 29.03
N VAL A 822 -3.53 14.45 30.15
CA VAL A 822 -2.11 14.17 30.38
C VAL A 822 -1.92 12.66 30.49
N LYS A 823 -1.03 12.10 29.68
CA LYS A 823 -0.64 10.69 29.71
C LYS A 823 0.86 10.57 30.00
N ILE A 824 1.22 9.62 30.87
CA ILE A 824 2.60 9.13 31.00
C ILE A 824 2.68 7.82 30.24
N GLU A 825 3.65 7.72 29.34
CA GLU A 825 3.84 6.60 28.42
C GLU A 825 5.21 5.94 28.63
N GLU A 826 5.22 4.61 28.70
CA GLU A 826 6.41 3.78 28.85
C GLU A 826 6.23 2.45 28.08
N ASN A 827 7.29 1.98 27.40
CA ASN A 827 7.29 0.68 26.71
C ASN A 827 6.07 0.45 25.79
N ALA A 828 5.73 1.46 24.98
CA ALA A 828 4.60 1.46 24.06
C ALA A 828 3.20 1.41 24.72
N ARG A 829 3.08 1.81 26.00
CA ARG A 829 1.82 1.77 26.75
C ARG A 829 1.63 3.01 27.60
N VAL A 830 0.38 3.36 27.88
CA VAL A 830 0.03 4.40 28.86
C VAL A 830 0.04 3.79 30.26
N VAL A 831 0.87 4.34 31.15
CA VAL A 831 1.02 3.88 32.54
C VAL A 831 0.24 4.73 33.53
N SER A 832 0.06 6.02 33.25
CA SER A 832 -0.72 6.93 34.10
C SER A 832 -1.44 7.99 33.28
N ARG A 833 -2.57 8.49 33.79
CA ARG A 833 -3.47 9.42 33.09
C ARG A 833 -4.10 10.41 34.05
N GLY A 834 -4.14 11.68 33.66
CA GLY A 834 -4.72 12.76 34.43
C GLY A 834 -5.38 13.81 33.54
N LYS A 835 -6.19 14.68 34.13
CA LYS A 835 -6.77 15.84 33.45
C LYS A 835 -6.57 17.11 34.25
N ILE A 836 -6.56 18.25 33.56
CA ILE A 836 -6.69 19.57 34.16
C ILE A 836 -7.74 20.31 33.34
N VAL A 837 -8.76 20.83 34.01
CA VAL A 837 -9.88 21.54 33.38
C VAL A 837 -9.81 23.00 33.83
N ARG A 838 -10.07 23.94 32.91
CA ARG A 838 -9.99 25.36 33.23
C ARG A 838 -11.04 25.76 34.27
N SER A 839 -10.74 26.77 35.09
CA SER A 839 -11.54 27.16 36.25
C SER A 839 -12.94 27.71 35.93
N ASP A 840 -13.09 28.34 34.77
CA ASP A 840 -14.33 28.95 34.28
C ASP A 840 -15.21 27.97 33.48
N PHE A 841 -14.76 26.73 33.29
CA PHE A 841 -15.54 25.71 32.61
C PHE A 841 -16.61 25.12 33.53
N ILE A 842 -17.87 25.27 33.14
CA ILE A 842 -19.02 24.71 33.85
C ILE A 842 -19.49 23.47 33.10
N ALA A 843 -19.22 22.28 33.65
CA ALA A 843 -19.78 21.04 33.13
C ALA A 843 -21.31 21.08 33.27
N GLY A 844 -22.03 21.06 32.15
CA GLY A 844 -23.45 21.42 32.04
C GLY A 844 -24.47 20.49 32.71
N ASN A 845 -24.38 20.20 34.00
CA ASN A 845 -25.19 19.14 34.63
C ASN A 845 -26.70 19.41 34.77
N GLU A 846 -27.25 20.57 34.42
CA GLU A 846 -28.71 20.80 34.47
C GLU A 846 -29.36 21.44 33.23
N HIS A 847 -28.59 22.00 32.29
CA HIS A 847 -29.15 22.80 31.18
C HIS A 847 -29.23 22.11 29.81
N TRP A 848 -28.41 21.09 29.49
CA TRP A 848 -28.43 20.49 28.13
C TRP A 848 -29.55 19.45 27.94
N ASN A 849 -29.90 18.68 28.98
CA ASN A 849 -30.96 17.66 28.90
C ASN A 849 -32.38 18.25 28.72
N ARG A 850 -32.54 19.58 28.84
CA ARG A 850 -33.83 20.29 28.77
C ARG A 850 -33.93 21.28 27.60
N GLY A 851 -32.83 21.55 26.87
CA GLY A 851 -32.80 22.47 25.73
C GLY A 851 -32.95 21.76 24.37
N LYS A 852 -33.23 22.51 23.30
CA LYS A 852 -33.14 21.96 21.92
C LYS A 852 -31.68 21.61 21.61
N LEU A 853 -31.45 20.42 21.05
CA LEU A 853 -30.13 19.94 20.65
C LEU A 853 -29.47 20.94 19.67
N ARG A 854 -28.30 21.47 20.05
CA ARG A 854 -27.45 22.26 19.14
C ARG A 854 -26.38 21.33 18.55
N ILE A 855 -26.11 21.49 17.25
CA ILE A 855 -25.15 20.65 16.51
C ILE A 855 -23.84 21.42 16.36
N ASN A 856 -22.69 20.77 16.60
CA ASN A 856 -21.38 21.38 16.35
C ASN A 856 -21.10 21.57 14.85
N GLY A 857 -20.25 22.53 14.49
CA GLY A 857 -19.78 22.76 13.12
C GLY A 857 -18.67 21.79 12.71
N LEU A 858 -18.64 21.43 11.42
CA LEU A 858 -17.53 20.72 10.79
C LEU A 858 -16.72 21.70 9.93
N GLU A 859 -15.43 21.43 9.77
CA GLU A 859 -14.59 22.14 8.81
C GLU A 859 -15.10 21.91 7.39
N SER A 860 -15.26 22.98 6.60
CA SER A 860 -15.72 22.89 5.23
C SER A 860 -14.64 22.25 4.36
N ARG A 861 -14.70 20.94 4.15
CA ARG A 861 -13.96 20.29 3.06
C ARG A 861 -14.58 20.72 1.73
N ASP A 862 -13.73 21.06 0.76
CA ASP A 862 -14.13 21.52 -0.56
C ASP A 862 -15.26 20.67 -1.17
N ARG A 863 -16.19 21.39 -1.80
CA ARG A 863 -17.43 20.94 -2.45
C ARG A 863 -17.27 19.65 -3.27
N LEU A 864 -17.68 18.51 -2.73
CA LEU A 864 -18.09 17.31 -3.48
C LEU A 864 -19.11 16.49 -2.68
N ASP A 865 -20.18 17.12 -2.16
CA ASP A 865 -21.43 16.41 -1.84
C ASP A 865 -22.53 17.42 -1.51
N THR A 866 -23.18 17.94 -2.55
CA THR A 866 -24.51 18.51 -2.44
C THR A 866 -25.46 17.62 -3.23
N ARG A 867 -25.97 16.58 -2.56
CA ARG A 867 -27.33 16.09 -2.76
C ARG A 867 -27.89 15.75 -1.38
N ASP A 868 -28.75 16.65 -0.91
CA ASP A 868 -29.61 16.50 0.27
C ASP A 868 -30.42 15.20 0.26
#